data_AF-A0A8X7SCN6-F1
#
_entry.id   AF-A0A8X7SCN6-F1
#
_cell.length_a   1.000
_cell.length_b   1.000
_cell.length_c   1.000
_cell.angle_alpha   90.00
_cell.angle_beta   90.00
_cell.angle_gamma   90.00
#
_symmetry.space_group_name_H-M   'P 1'
#
loop_
_entity.id
_entity.type
_entity.pdbx_description
1 polymer ?
#
loop_
_entity_poly.entity_id
_entity_poly.type
_entity_poly.pdbx_seq_one_letter_code
_entity_poly.pdbx_strand_id
1 'polypeptide(L)'
;MDTHTLKSVSDLPPNFRSAFTFRYFNSLQSECFPLCFHSDINMVISAPTGSGKTVLFELCILRLLSKSISSDGRFLHAKGALKTVYISPSKALVQEKLRDWNQKFNSWGISCLELTGDNETYSSKNIQDADIILTTPESLSRYQWRLGFFGDIALVLIDEVHLLNDPRGAALEAIVSRIKILSSNHELRLSTLASVRLLAVSATIPNIEDLAEWLKVPAAGIKSVSLPILYRFGEEMRPVKLTTKVLVPATSHNSILRDSLEEIYEFADILMQYSKGKSALVFCSTRKGAQEAAQKLAQTAMTYGYSNPFVKSREQLERLREASPMCSDKQMQSYILQGVGYHNGGLCQKDRSLVEGLFLSGDIQVLCTTNTLAHGINLPAHTVVIKSTQHFNKEKGHYMEYDRSTLLQMCGRAGRPPFDDTGLVIIMTRRETVHLYENLLNGCEVVESQLLPCLIEHLTAEIVQLTISDVTRAIEWMKCSYLYVRMKKNPENYAIKKGIPKDRVEKHLQELCLQKINELSSYQMIWTDTDGFVLKPEEPGRLMTKYYLKFDTMKHIIHAPTGYSVDEALHIVCRAEEISWIQLRRNEKKTLNDVNADKEGRLRFHINDNKGKRKKRIQTREEKLFVLANDWLTGDPSVHDLSMTQMHERVLYIQKNYKGTISSTLLAKSLFQKLWDDSPYLLKQLPGIGMVTAKALHSMGVRSFEALAEADPRRIEIVTGRKYPFGNHIKESLSSLPPKVEIKVEEVECQKQGVSKLAVTLTRLSQPLVSTKRHYADMIVGSEEENHIHFHEKIRMDDFSSPYSVTILLERPQQAKVTVKADLIFEEYIGIDLHETLILKKANNNSINYKSENRLPHYYPPMVNVCIVDDDTPVKSGPPNRKDQRDDMPSFKLIDEDSEEEKEPYVTMEEEDCVIINEHTVFDHIRRKAKCYPSLSTLNPTSPNSPELDPLFQYDSVFGSPTNTKDIKQIAQQILSPVYASLPEKNGKTERPFSDETVFNYIRKRSKNSPILATNAVTSPYRTYGLMVSHSAKTPRITRDAPAEMLSFDISMAKRSSTDLEENKKGSCSTLAGNSNGSDSFLGFKSIFTFL
;
A
#
# COMPACT_ATOMS: atom_id res chain seq x y z
N MET A 1 28.56 -27.04 23.80
CA MET A 1 28.43 -26.45 25.15
C MET A 1 27.98 -25.02 24.94
N ASP A 2 26.72 -24.71 25.19
CA ASP A 2 26.18 -23.37 24.98
C ASP A 2 26.67 -22.46 26.10
N THR A 3 27.48 -21.47 25.73
CA THR A 3 28.11 -20.48 26.63
C THR A 3 27.15 -19.41 27.15
N HIS A 4 25.86 -19.46 26.78
CA HIS A 4 24.89 -18.41 27.08
C HIS A 4 23.80 -18.92 28.03
N THR A 5 23.70 -18.30 29.21
CA THR A 5 22.64 -18.59 30.17
C THR A 5 21.29 -18.08 29.63
N LEU A 6 20.38 -19.00 29.33
CA LEU A 6 19.04 -18.66 28.81
C LEU A 6 18.20 -17.94 29.87
N LYS A 7 17.52 -16.86 29.46
CA LYS A 7 16.61 -16.07 30.30
C LYS A 7 15.23 -16.70 30.36
N SER A 8 14.61 -16.64 31.54
CA SER A 8 13.27 -17.20 31.76
C SER A 8 12.22 -16.14 31.46
N VAL A 9 11.07 -16.54 30.90
CA VAL A 9 9.90 -15.65 30.80
C VAL A 9 9.41 -15.20 32.18
N SER A 10 9.76 -15.94 33.24
CA SER A 10 9.47 -15.54 34.63
C SER A 10 10.20 -14.26 35.07
N ASP A 11 11.27 -13.87 34.36
CA ASP A 11 12.02 -12.63 34.62
C ASP A 11 11.20 -11.38 34.20
N LEU A 12 10.10 -11.55 33.46
CA LEU A 12 9.15 -10.47 33.16
C LEU A 12 8.12 -10.27 34.30
N PRO A 13 7.58 -9.04 34.44
CA PRO A 13 6.45 -8.77 35.33
C PRO A 13 5.27 -9.73 35.07
N PRO A 14 4.55 -10.18 36.11
CA PRO A 14 3.46 -11.16 35.97
C PRO A 14 2.44 -10.82 34.88
N ASN A 15 2.09 -9.54 34.75
CA ASN A 15 1.11 -9.03 33.79
C ASN A 15 1.52 -9.29 32.32
N PHE A 16 2.82 -9.44 32.04
CA PHE A 16 3.34 -9.59 30.68
C PHE A 16 3.76 -11.01 30.32
N ARG A 17 3.78 -11.94 31.28
CA ARG A 17 4.23 -13.32 31.05
C ARG A 17 3.36 -14.05 30.01
N SER A 18 2.08 -13.73 29.93
CA SER A 18 1.14 -14.33 28.98
C SER A 18 1.39 -13.95 27.51
N ALA A 19 2.24 -12.97 27.22
CA ALA A 19 2.59 -12.63 25.83
C ALA A 19 3.47 -13.69 25.15
N PHE A 20 4.14 -14.55 25.93
CA PHE A 20 5.04 -15.57 25.42
C PHE A 20 4.54 -16.96 25.83
N THR A 21 4.41 -17.86 24.85
CA THR A 21 3.96 -19.25 25.06
C THR A 21 5.10 -20.20 25.42
N PHE A 22 6.36 -19.78 25.23
CA PHE A 22 7.55 -20.56 25.56
C PHE A 22 8.07 -20.22 26.97
N ARG A 23 8.88 -21.11 27.55
CA ARG A 23 9.42 -20.95 28.92
C ARG A 23 10.70 -20.14 28.99
N TYR A 24 11.56 -20.26 27.98
CA TYR A 24 12.88 -19.63 27.92
C TYR A 24 13.06 -18.87 26.61
N PHE A 25 13.68 -17.70 26.70
CA PHE A 25 14.16 -16.96 25.54
C PHE A 25 15.34 -17.72 24.91
N ASN A 26 15.47 -17.67 23.59
CA ASN A 26 16.63 -18.28 22.91
C ASN A 26 17.93 -17.51 23.22
N SER A 27 19.08 -17.98 22.74
CA SER A 27 20.39 -17.37 23.03
C SER A 27 20.46 -15.89 22.64
N LEU A 28 20.00 -15.55 21.42
CA LEU A 28 19.93 -14.17 20.93
C LEU A 28 19.07 -13.28 21.83
N GLN A 29 17.86 -13.73 22.10
CA GLN A 29 16.87 -13.00 22.89
C GLN A 29 17.36 -12.82 24.34
N SER A 30 18.00 -13.83 24.91
CA SER A 30 18.54 -13.81 26.28
C SER A 30 19.69 -12.82 26.43
N GLU A 31 20.57 -12.75 25.44
CA GLU A 31 21.68 -11.80 25.42
C GLU A 31 21.20 -10.35 25.26
N CYS A 32 20.21 -10.13 24.39
CA CYS A 32 19.63 -8.80 24.20
C CYS A 32 18.63 -8.39 25.30
N PHE A 33 18.14 -9.33 26.13
CA PHE A 33 17.07 -9.08 27.11
C PHE A 33 17.34 -7.89 28.04
N PRO A 34 18.55 -7.74 28.66
CA PRO A 34 18.80 -6.61 29.55
C PRO A 34 18.72 -5.26 28.83
N LEU A 35 19.21 -5.17 27.58
CA LEU A 35 19.12 -3.92 26.83
C LEU A 35 17.68 -3.68 26.34
N CYS A 36 17.00 -4.68 25.80
CA CYS A 36 15.62 -4.53 25.30
C CYS A 36 14.64 -4.15 26.43
N PHE A 37 14.69 -4.85 27.56
CA PHE A 37 13.68 -4.75 28.61
C PHE A 37 14.09 -3.86 29.81
N HIS A 38 15.38 -3.72 30.15
CA HIS A 38 15.79 -2.94 31.35
C HIS A 38 16.35 -1.55 31.02
N SER A 39 16.44 -1.19 29.73
CA SER A 39 16.98 0.10 29.31
C SER A 39 16.10 0.77 28.26
N ASP A 40 16.26 2.08 28.10
CA ASP A 40 15.56 2.88 27.08
C ASP A 40 16.53 3.41 26.01
N ILE A 41 17.70 2.77 25.84
CA ILE A 41 18.71 3.22 24.88
C ILE A 41 18.32 2.84 23.45
N ASN A 42 18.83 3.64 22.49
CA ASN A 42 18.78 3.31 21.07
C ASN A 42 19.69 2.12 20.77
N MET A 43 19.28 1.26 19.84
CA MET A 43 19.94 -0.01 19.59
C MET A 43 19.89 -0.38 18.10
N VAL A 44 20.96 -1.00 17.63
CA VAL A 44 21.02 -1.68 16.33
C VAL A 44 21.44 -3.13 16.57
N ILE A 45 20.64 -4.07 16.07
CA ILE A 45 20.91 -5.50 16.21
C ILE A 45 20.97 -6.13 14.83
N SER A 46 22.11 -6.74 14.52
CA SER A 46 22.30 -7.55 13.32
C SER A 46 22.31 -9.01 13.72
N ALA A 47 21.35 -9.80 13.25
CA ALA A 47 21.28 -11.24 13.49
C ALA A 47 20.69 -11.98 12.28
N PRO A 48 21.06 -13.25 12.03
CA PRO A 48 20.50 -14.03 10.92
C PRO A 48 18.96 -14.06 10.89
N THR A 49 18.41 -14.24 9.70
CA THR A 49 16.97 -14.51 9.55
C THR A 49 16.62 -15.82 10.25
N GLY A 50 15.46 -15.90 10.92
CA GLY A 50 15.08 -17.09 11.69
C GLY A 50 15.62 -17.14 13.12
N SER A 51 16.44 -16.18 13.56
CA SER A 51 16.94 -16.14 14.96
C SER A 51 15.92 -15.63 16.00
N GLY A 52 14.69 -15.34 15.60
CA GLY A 52 13.63 -14.89 16.52
C GLY A 52 13.68 -13.39 16.87
N LYS A 53 14.14 -12.57 15.92
CA LYS A 53 14.30 -11.10 16.04
C LYS A 53 13.03 -10.36 16.46
N THR A 54 11.85 -10.86 16.07
CA THR A 54 10.56 -10.23 16.42
C THR A 54 10.34 -10.11 17.93
N VAL A 55 10.85 -11.04 18.74
CA VAL A 55 10.72 -10.98 20.20
C VAL A 55 11.44 -9.77 20.79
N LEU A 56 12.48 -9.26 20.12
CA LEU A 56 13.21 -8.06 20.57
C LEU A 56 12.31 -6.82 20.51
N PHE A 57 11.49 -6.71 19.45
CA PHE A 57 10.47 -5.66 19.33
C PHE A 57 9.44 -5.76 20.44
N GLU A 58 8.96 -6.97 20.72
CA GLU A 58 7.97 -7.24 21.76
C GLU A 58 8.52 -6.87 23.14
N LEU A 59 9.77 -7.21 23.46
CA LEU A 59 10.41 -6.80 24.71
C LEU A 59 10.51 -5.27 24.85
N CYS A 60 10.82 -4.55 23.77
CA CYS A 60 10.84 -3.09 23.81
C CYS A 60 9.45 -2.47 23.97
N ILE A 61 8.41 -3.05 23.36
CA ILE A 61 7.01 -2.66 23.57
C ILE A 61 6.63 -2.89 25.03
N LEU A 62 6.91 -4.07 25.59
CA LEU A 62 6.63 -4.37 26.99
C LEU A 62 7.39 -3.45 27.95
N ARG A 63 8.63 -3.06 27.61
CA ARG A 63 9.36 -2.02 28.36
C ARG A 63 8.62 -0.69 28.32
N LEU A 64 8.14 -0.25 27.16
CA LEU A 64 7.36 0.98 27.10
C LEU A 64 6.08 0.90 27.94
N LEU A 65 5.32 -0.20 27.81
CA LEU A 65 4.08 -0.44 28.56
C LEU A 65 4.33 -0.58 30.08
N SER A 66 5.51 -1.05 30.49
CA SER A 66 5.88 -1.15 31.91
C SER A 66 5.85 0.20 32.62
N LYS A 67 6.00 1.33 31.90
CA LYS A 67 5.89 2.69 32.44
C LYS A 67 4.46 3.06 32.86
N SER A 68 3.46 2.34 32.34
CA SER A 68 2.04 2.47 32.69
C SER A 68 1.61 1.55 33.84
N ILE A 69 2.55 0.82 34.44
CA ILE A 69 2.29 0.03 35.65
C ILE A 69 2.44 0.93 36.87
N SER A 70 1.37 1.00 37.65
CA SER A 70 1.28 1.76 38.88
C SER A 70 2.12 1.12 39.99
N SER A 71 2.46 1.89 41.03
CA SER A 71 3.25 1.39 42.18
C SER A 71 2.56 0.25 42.95
N ASP A 72 1.23 0.12 42.82
CA ASP A 72 0.42 -0.97 43.37
C ASP A 72 0.30 -2.19 42.43
N GLY A 73 1.00 -2.18 41.29
CA GLY A 73 1.04 -3.27 40.31
C GLY A 73 -0.10 -3.26 39.28
N ARG A 74 -0.99 -2.25 39.30
CA ARG A 74 -2.08 -2.14 38.32
C ARG A 74 -1.60 -1.55 37.01
N PHE A 75 -2.03 -2.15 35.90
CA PHE A 75 -1.79 -1.62 34.57
C PHE A 75 -2.83 -0.54 34.25
N LEU A 76 -2.41 0.73 34.27
CA LEU A 76 -3.25 1.89 33.97
C LEU A 76 -2.82 2.51 32.64
N HIS A 77 -3.43 2.07 31.56
CA HIS A 77 -3.11 2.50 30.21
C HIS A 77 -4.11 3.56 29.69
N ALA A 78 -3.58 4.70 29.26
CA ALA A 78 -4.34 5.70 28.50
C ALA A 78 -4.04 5.52 27.01
N LYS A 79 -5.08 5.22 26.22
CA LYS A 79 -4.96 5.00 24.78
C LYS A 79 -4.28 6.19 24.09
N GLY A 80 -3.32 5.91 23.23
CA GLY A 80 -2.65 6.88 22.39
C GLY A 80 -1.57 7.72 23.07
N ALA A 81 -1.38 7.63 24.39
CA ALA A 81 -0.44 8.48 25.13
C ALA A 81 1.05 8.13 24.92
N LEU A 82 1.35 6.85 24.64
CA LEU A 82 2.70 6.35 24.37
C LEU A 82 2.70 5.55 23.07
N LYS A 83 2.87 6.23 21.94
CA LYS A 83 2.78 5.59 20.62
C LYS A 83 4.05 4.84 20.26
N THR A 84 3.87 3.64 19.74
CA THR A 84 4.91 2.85 19.08
C THR A 84 4.69 2.85 17.57
N VAL A 85 5.72 3.15 16.79
CA VAL A 85 5.69 3.03 15.33
C VAL A 85 6.57 1.86 14.91
N TYR A 86 5.96 0.84 14.30
CA TYR A 86 6.66 -0.29 13.70
C TYR A 86 6.70 -0.12 12.19
N ILE A 87 7.91 -0.06 11.64
CA ILE A 87 8.18 0.10 10.22
C ILE A 87 8.72 -1.22 9.67
N SER A 88 8.07 -1.74 8.63
CA SER A 88 8.43 -3.01 7.99
C SER A 88 8.53 -2.84 6.47
N PRO A 89 9.40 -3.60 5.77
CA PRO A 89 9.64 -3.43 4.33
C PRO A 89 8.45 -3.86 3.44
N SER A 90 7.46 -4.57 3.97
CA SER A 90 6.34 -5.05 3.16
C SER A 90 5.01 -5.03 3.92
N LYS A 91 3.93 -4.78 3.18
CA LYS A 91 2.56 -4.86 3.71
C LYS A 91 2.22 -6.25 4.26
N ALA A 92 2.70 -7.31 3.62
CA ALA A 92 2.45 -8.69 4.08
C ALA A 92 3.00 -8.93 5.49
N LEU A 93 4.20 -8.41 5.79
CA LEU A 93 4.78 -8.49 7.14
C LEU A 93 4.03 -7.61 8.14
N VAL A 94 3.61 -6.40 7.73
CA VAL A 94 2.74 -5.54 8.56
C VAL A 94 1.47 -6.28 8.97
N GLN A 95 0.78 -6.93 8.03
CA GLN A 95 -0.44 -7.68 8.30
C GLN A 95 -0.22 -8.92 9.15
N GLU A 96 0.92 -9.61 8.94
CA GLU A 96 1.32 -10.72 9.79
C GLU A 96 1.48 -10.26 11.25
N LYS A 97 2.24 -9.18 11.48
CA LYS A 97 2.47 -8.65 12.83
C LYS A 97 1.24 -8.03 13.44
N LEU A 98 0.37 -7.40 12.65
CA LEU A 98 -0.91 -6.90 13.13
C LEU A 98 -1.75 -8.03 13.72
N ARG A 99 -1.84 -9.18 13.04
CA ARG A 99 -2.59 -10.35 13.55
C ARG A 99 -1.98 -10.88 14.85
N ASP A 100 -0.65 -11.06 14.87
CA ASP A 100 0.08 -11.58 16.04
C ASP A 100 -0.04 -10.64 17.26
N TRP A 101 0.21 -9.34 17.08
CA TRP A 101 0.15 -8.36 18.15
C TRP A 101 -1.27 -8.05 18.61
N ASN A 102 -2.27 -8.14 17.72
CA ASN A 102 -3.67 -8.10 18.16
C ASN A 102 -4.01 -9.31 19.04
N GLN A 103 -3.52 -10.51 18.72
CA GLN A 103 -3.76 -11.68 19.59
C GLN A 103 -3.05 -11.54 20.94
N LYS A 104 -1.83 -11.00 20.97
CA LYS A 104 -1.03 -10.85 22.20
C LYS A 104 -1.49 -9.69 23.09
N PHE A 105 -1.67 -8.49 22.53
CA PHE A 105 -1.78 -7.25 23.31
C PHE A 105 -3.21 -6.73 23.47
N ASN A 106 -4.18 -7.16 22.66
CA ASN A 106 -5.56 -6.67 22.73
C ASN A 106 -6.25 -7.03 24.07
N SER A 107 -5.84 -8.13 24.70
CA SER A 107 -6.31 -8.52 26.04
C SER A 107 -5.97 -7.48 27.13
N TRP A 108 -4.97 -6.64 26.90
CA TRP A 108 -4.57 -5.54 27.78
C TRP A 108 -5.18 -4.19 27.37
N GLY A 109 -6.06 -4.17 26.37
CA GLY A 109 -6.68 -2.95 25.84
C GLY A 109 -5.77 -2.13 24.93
N ILE A 110 -4.65 -2.69 24.49
CA ILE A 110 -3.71 -2.07 23.54
C ILE A 110 -4.29 -2.13 22.12
N SER A 111 -4.31 -0.99 21.45
CA SER A 111 -4.84 -0.84 20.10
C SER A 111 -3.74 -0.85 19.04
N CYS A 112 -3.79 -1.81 18.12
CA CYS A 112 -2.91 -1.86 16.95
C CYS A 112 -3.63 -1.34 15.70
N LEU A 113 -2.98 -0.46 14.94
CA LEU A 113 -3.50 0.10 13.70
C LEU A 113 -2.53 -0.22 12.55
N GLU A 114 -3.04 -0.83 11.48
CA GLU A 114 -2.34 -0.90 10.20
C GLU A 114 -2.47 0.44 9.49
N LEU A 115 -1.35 1.05 9.11
CA LEU A 115 -1.28 2.26 8.30
C LEU A 115 -0.56 1.95 6.98
N THR A 116 -1.26 1.27 6.07
CA THR A 116 -0.78 0.99 4.72
C THR A 116 -1.64 1.74 3.70
N GLY A 117 -1.05 2.08 2.54
CA GLY A 117 -1.62 2.99 1.54
C GLY A 117 -2.92 2.55 0.85
N ASP A 118 -3.55 1.44 1.24
CA ASP A 118 -4.78 0.91 0.64
C ASP A 118 -6.07 1.28 1.40
N ASN A 119 -5.97 1.80 2.62
CA ASN A 119 -7.14 2.29 3.37
C ASN A 119 -7.26 3.81 3.19
N GLU A 120 -8.12 4.23 2.28
CA GLU A 120 -8.25 5.63 1.84
C GLU A 120 -8.81 6.58 2.91
N THR A 121 -9.29 6.11 4.07
CA THR A 121 -9.74 7.02 5.14
C THR A 121 -9.50 6.46 6.55
N TYR A 122 -8.31 6.69 7.09
CA TYR A 122 -8.13 6.63 8.55
C TYR A 122 -8.82 7.83 9.18
N SER A 123 -9.76 7.61 10.09
CA SER A 123 -10.28 8.70 10.92
C SER A 123 -9.14 9.25 11.76
N SER A 124 -9.04 10.59 11.87
CA SER A 124 -8.08 11.24 12.77
C SER A 124 -8.17 10.70 14.21
N LYS A 125 -9.37 10.27 14.64
CA LYS A 125 -9.59 9.60 15.91
C LYS A 125 -8.88 8.25 16.00
N ASN A 126 -8.96 7.41 14.96
CA ASN A 126 -8.32 6.09 14.97
C ASN A 126 -6.79 6.21 15.11
N ILE A 127 -6.19 7.21 14.46
CA ILE A 127 -4.75 7.48 14.55
C ILE A 127 -4.38 8.00 15.94
N GLN A 128 -5.20 8.87 16.52
CA GLN A 128 -5.00 9.42 17.87
C GLN A 128 -5.16 8.35 18.96
N ASP A 129 -6.13 7.46 18.83
CA ASP A 129 -6.38 6.40 19.82
C ASP A 129 -5.40 5.22 19.70
N ALA A 130 -4.74 5.04 18.55
CA ALA A 130 -3.82 3.93 18.32
C ALA A 130 -2.57 3.99 19.22
N ASP A 131 -2.23 2.87 19.84
CA ASP A 131 -1.03 2.70 20.67
C ASP A 131 0.16 2.17 19.85
N ILE A 132 -0.11 1.25 18.92
CA ILE A 132 0.89 0.66 18.04
C ILE A 132 0.45 0.89 16.59
N ILE A 133 1.27 1.59 15.83
CA ILE A 133 1.04 1.87 14.40
C ILE A 133 2.02 1.04 13.60
N LEU A 134 1.51 0.12 12.78
CA LEU A 134 2.30 -0.72 11.88
C LEU A 134 2.20 -0.16 10.47
N THR A 135 3.33 0.18 9.86
CA THR A 135 3.38 0.91 8.58
C THR A 135 4.52 0.44 7.69
N THR A 136 4.45 0.79 6.41
CA THR A 136 5.60 0.77 5.50
C THR A 136 6.29 2.14 5.46
N PRO A 137 7.55 2.25 5.03
CA PRO A 137 8.25 3.53 4.90
C PRO A 137 7.52 4.54 4.01
N GLU A 138 6.97 4.10 2.88
CA GLU A 138 6.32 4.97 1.90
C GLU A 138 5.01 5.54 2.44
N SER A 139 4.24 4.71 3.16
CA SER A 139 2.95 5.11 3.74
C SER A 139 3.14 6.23 4.76
N LEU A 140 4.13 6.09 5.66
CA LEU A 140 4.43 7.11 6.67
C LEU A 140 5.07 8.39 6.07
N SER A 141 5.78 8.26 4.93
CA SER A 141 6.34 9.41 4.20
C SER A 141 5.24 10.24 3.49
N ARG A 142 4.20 9.59 2.97
CA ARG A 142 3.12 10.21 2.16
C ARG A 142 2.19 11.12 2.97
N TYR A 143 1.77 10.70 4.16
CA TYR A 143 0.77 11.46 4.92
C TYR A 143 1.34 12.80 5.41
N GLN A 144 0.56 13.87 5.26
CA GLN A 144 0.87 15.15 5.90
C GLN A 144 0.46 15.09 7.36
N TRP A 145 1.43 14.80 8.22
CA TRP A 145 1.21 14.66 9.66
C TRP A 145 1.15 16.02 10.35
N ARG A 146 0.24 16.16 11.31
CA ARG A 146 0.28 17.28 12.25
C ARG A 146 1.41 17.04 13.26
N LEU A 147 2.10 18.11 13.69
CA LEU A 147 3.16 18.03 14.70
C LEU A 147 2.73 17.27 15.97
N GLY A 148 1.46 17.40 16.38
CA GLY A 148 0.91 16.68 17.53
C GLY A 148 0.97 15.16 17.42
N PHE A 149 0.90 14.59 16.22
CA PHE A 149 1.06 13.14 16.02
C PHE A 149 2.44 12.64 16.46
N PHE A 150 3.49 13.38 16.09
CA PHE A 150 4.86 12.99 16.43
C PHE A 150 5.15 13.17 17.92
N GLY A 151 4.50 14.12 18.60
CA GLY A 151 4.73 14.40 20.02
C GLY A 151 4.51 13.19 20.94
N ASP A 152 3.57 12.31 20.58
CA ASP A 152 3.20 11.12 21.38
C ASP A 152 4.09 9.90 21.08
N ILE A 153 4.97 9.96 20.08
CA ILE A 153 5.82 8.82 19.68
C ILE A 153 6.92 8.61 20.72
N ALA A 154 6.92 7.44 21.34
CA ALA A 154 7.88 7.04 22.36
C ALA A 154 8.91 6.02 21.85
N LEU A 155 8.50 5.19 20.88
CA LEU A 155 9.28 4.04 20.40
C LEU A 155 9.12 3.89 18.90
N VAL A 156 10.24 3.75 18.19
CA VAL A 156 10.27 3.44 16.76
C VAL A 156 11.04 2.14 16.55
N LEU A 157 10.38 1.19 15.90
CA LEU A 157 10.87 -0.16 15.64
C LEU A 157 11.07 -0.29 14.13
N ILE A 158 12.30 -0.51 13.69
CA ILE A 158 12.67 -0.61 12.29
C ILE A 158 13.05 -2.06 12.01
N ASP A 159 12.19 -2.76 11.26
CA ASP A 159 12.45 -4.13 10.81
C ASP A 159 13.18 -4.15 9.48
N GLU A 160 14.12 -5.07 9.34
CA GLU A 160 15.00 -5.24 8.19
C GLU A 160 15.64 -3.91 7.71
N VAL A 161 16.37 -3.23 8.60
CA VAL A 161 17.03 -1.94 8.30
C VAL A 161 18.01 -1.97 7.12
N HIS A 162 18.47 -3.16 6.69
CA HIS A 162 19.22 -3.32 5.44
C HIS A 162 18.44 -2.89 4.19
N LEU A 163 17.11 -2.67 4.29
CA LEU A 163 16.29 -2.02 3.27
C LEU A 163 16.87 -0.68 2.81
N LEU A 164 17.73 -0.02 3.61
CA LEU A 164 18.46 1.18 3.20
C LEU A 164 19.21 1.03 1.86
N ASN A 165 19.63 -0.20 1.52
CA ASN A 165 20.33 -0.51 0.27
C ASN A 165 19.39 -0.69 -0.95
N ASP A 166 18.08 -0.61 -0.75
CA ASP A 166 17.01 -0.64 -1.77
C ASP A 166 16.50 0.80 -1.99
N PRO A 167 16.01 1.18 -3.19
CA PRO A 167 15.42 2.50 -3.44
C PRO A 167 14.37 2.94 -2.39
N ARG A 168 13.58 2.01 -1.85
CA ARG A 168 12.59 2.27 -0.78
C ARG A 168 13.23 2.68 0.54
N GLY A 169 14.50 2.34 0.73
CA GLY A 169 15.33 2.75 1.85
C GLY A 169 15.43 4.27 2.02
N ALA A 170 15.34 5.04 0.92
CA ALA A 170 15.33 6.50 0.96
C ALA A 170 14.17 7.06 1.81
N ALA A 171 12.99 6.45 1.72
CA ALA A 171 11.82 6.85 2.51
C ALA A 171 12.01 6.53 4.00
N LEU A 172 12.56 5.36 4.32
CA LEU A 172 12.90 4.98 5.71
C LEU A 172 13.90 5.98 6.30
N GLU A 173 14.93 6.31 5.53
CA GLU A 173 15.96 7.27 5.91
C GLU A 173 15.39 8.67 6.16
N ALA A 174 14.51 9.14 5.28
CA ALA A 174 13.84 10.44 5.41
C ALA A 174 12.98 10.52 6.69
N ILE A 175 12.22 9.47 7.00
CA ILE A 175 11.38 9.39 8.21
C ILE A 175 12.21 9.45 9.48
N VAL A 176 13.28 8.65 9.57
CA VAL A 176 14.14 8.65 10.76
C VAL A 176 14.84 10.00 10.90
N SER A 177 15.25 10.63 9.80
CA SER A 177 15.82 11.97 9.79
C SER A 177 14.82 13.03 10.28
N ARG A 178 13.55 12.94 9.86
CA ARG A 178 12.43 13.76 10.34
C ARG A 178 12.22 13.60 11.85
N ILE A 179 12.19 12.38 12.35
CA ILE A 179 12.03 12.10 13.78
C ILE A 179 13.18 12.71 14.59
N LYS A 180 14.44 12.59 14.11
CA LYS A 180 15.63 13.15 14.76
C LYS A 180 15.65 14.69 14.80
N ILE A 181 15.19 15.35 13.72
CA ILE A 181 15.14 16.82 13.68
C ILE A 181 13.98 17.34 14.55
N LEU A 182 12.82 16.66 14.54
CA LEU A 182 11.68 17.02 15.38
C LEU A 182 11.93 16.74 16.86
N SER A 183 12.63 15.66 17.21
CA SER A 183 13.02 15.38 18.60
C SER A 183 13.96 16.44 19.18
N SER A 184 14.65 17.18 18.32
CA SER A 184 15.55 18.28 18.68
C SER A 184 14.84 19.63 18.69
N ASN A 185 13.55 19.69 18.31
CA ASN A 185 12.77 20.92 18.28
C ASN A 185 12.40 21.38 19.71
N HIS A 186 12.56 22.68 19.97
CA HIS A 186 12.27 23.29 21.26
C HIS A 186 10.80 23.15 21.67
N GLU A 187 9.86 23.24 20.72
CA GLU A 187 8.42 23.13 20.98
C GLU A 187 8.02 21.73 21.48
N LEU A 188 8.75 20.69 21.06
CA LEU A 188 8.48 19.29 21.39
C LEU A 188 9.38 18.78 22.52
N ARG A 189 10.15 19.64 23.17
CA ARG A 189 11.13 19.26 24.21
C ARG A 189 10.50 18.62 25.45
N LEU A 190 9.24 18.93 25.74
CA LEU A 190 8.47 18.34 26.83
C LEU A 190 7.63 17.13 26.40
N SER A 191 7.63 16.80 25.10
CA SER A 191 6.89 15.66 24.56
C SER A 191 7.71 14.38 24.64
N THR A 192 7.04 13.23 24.49
CA THR A 192 7.67 11.91 24.53
C THR A 192 8.71 11.74 23.42
N LEU A 193 8.52 12.42 22.28
CA LEU A 193 9.42 12.43 21.13
C LEU A 193 10.86 12.88 21.46
N ALA A 194 11.03 13.79 22.43
CA ALA A 194 12.36 14.27 22.83
C ALA A 194 13.26 13.14 23.38
N SER A 195 12.64 12.07 23.90
CA SER A 195 13.29 10.88 24.42
C SER A 195 12.97 9.62 23.61
N VAL A 196 12.64 9.78 22.32
CA VAL A 196 12.24 8.67 21.45
C VAL A 196 13.31 7.58 21.41
N ARG A 197 12.88 6.34 21.66
CA ARG A 197 13.74 5.15 21.57
C ARG A 197 13.69 4.58 20.16
N LEU A 198 14.86 4.36 19.55
CA LEU A 198 15.00 3.75 18.23
C LEU A 198 15.59 2.35 18.36
N LEU A 199 14.88 1.33 17.87
CA LEU A 199 15.40 -0.03 17.72
C LEU A 199 15.38 -0.41 16.24
N ALA A 200 16.55 -0.64 15.66
CA ALA A 200 16.68 -1.20 14.33
C ALA A 200 17.20 -2.63 14.39
N VAL A 201 16.54 -3.50 13.65
CA VAL A 201 16.91 -4.92 13.57
C VAL A 201 17.05 -5.31 12.10
N SER A 202 18.02 -6.18 11.79
CA SER A 202 18.22 -6.68 10.44
C SER A 202 18.87 -8.06 10.43
N ALA A 203 18.79 -8.73 9.28
CA ALA A 203 19.78 -9.72 8.83
C ALA A 203 21.24 -9.21 8.95
N THR A 204 22.21 -10.09 8.71
CA THR A 204 23.65 -9.84 8.88
C THR A 204 24.14 -8.63 8.07
N ILE A 205 24.60 -7.58 8.76
CA ILE A 205 25.14 -6.34 8.17
C ILE A 205 26.62 -6.17 8.57
N PRO A 206 27.54 -5.94 7.62
CA PRO A 206 28.96 -5.81 7.93
C PRO A 206 29.35 -4.45 8.52
N ASN A 207 28.65 -3.36 8.16
CA ASN A 207 28.91 -1.98 8.61
C ASN A 207 27.87 -1.48 9.62
N ILE A 208 27.55 -2.32 10.61
CA ILE A 208 26.55 -2.02 11.65
C ILE A 208 26.92 -0.79 12.49
N GLU A 209 28.22 -0.48 12.60
CA GLU A 209 28.75 0.68 13.31
C GLU A 209 28.26 2.00 12.70
N ASP A 210 28.12 2.04 11.37
CA ASP A 210 27.62 3.23 10.67
C ASP A 210 26.12 3.44 10.93
N LEU A 211 25.35 2.35 11.05
CA LEU A 211 23.94 2.42 11.45
C LEU A 211 23.79 2.85 12.90
N ALA A 212 24.68 2.41 13.78
CA ALA A 212 24.72 2.81 15.17
C ALA A 212 25.04 4.31 15.31
N GLU A 213 26.01 4.82 14.55
CA GLU A 213 26.32 6.25 14.44
C GLU A 213 25.09 7.04 13.95
N TRP A 214 24.41 6.54 12.92
CA TRP A 214 23.21 7.17 12.38
C TRP A 214 22.05 7.23 13.38
N LEU A 215 21.75 6.15 14.11
CA LEU A 215 20.67 6.11 15.11
C LEU A 215 21.07 6.72 16.47
N LYS A 216 22.24 7.37 16.55
CA LYS A 216 22.77 7.97 17.78
C LYS A 216 22.86 6.96 18.94
N VAL A 217 23.26 5.73 18.63
CA VAL A 217 23.51 4.70 19.64
C VAL A 217 24.73 5.11 20.47
N PRO A 218 24.65 5.11 21.82
CA PRO A 218 25.78 5.49 22.66
C PRO A 218 27.00 4.59 22.42
N ALA A 219 28.17 5.19 22.20
CA ALA A 219 29.42 4.46 21.93
C ALA A 219 30.02 3.78 23.18
N ALA A 220 29.64 4.24 24.39
CA ALA A 220 30.11 3.69 25.65
C ALA A 220 29.05 2.76 26.24
N GLY A 221 29.44 1.51 26.52
CA GLY A 221 28.63 0.56 27.29
C GLY A 221 28.06 1.21 28.57
N ILE A 222 26.88 0.78 29.00
CA ILE A 222 26.27 1.27 30.23
C ILE A 222 27.27 1.00 31.37
N LYS A 223 27.72 2.03 32.12
CA LYS A 223 28.71 1.88 33.21
C LYS A 223 28.32 0.83 34.27
N SER A 224 27.03 0.48 34.36
CA SER A 224 26.47 -0.54 35.26
C SER A 224 26.40 -1.95 34.65
N VAL A 225 26.62 -2.10 33.34
CA VAL A 225 26.47 -3.36 32.60
C VAL A 225 27.58 -3.41 31.53
N SER A 226 28.61 -4.22 31.75
CA SER A 226 29.73 -4.45 30.82
C SER A 226 29.32 -5.21 29.55
N LEU A 227 28.27 -4.76 28.87
CA LEU A 227 27.77 -5.33 27.63
C LEU A 227 27.97 -4.34 26.46
N PRO A 228 28.40 -4.83 25.28
CA PRO A 228 28.43 -4.00 24.08
C PRO A 228 26.99 -3.59 23.71
N ILE A 229 26.80 -2.31 23.38
CA ILE A 229 25.51 -1.77 22.92
C ILE A 229 25.26 -2.12 21.44
N LEU A 230 26.34 -2.47 20.73
CA LEU A 230 26.33 -2.93 19.36
C LEU A 230 26.37 -4.45 19.33
N TYR A 231 25.30 -5.07 18.85
CA TYR A 231 25.23 -6.52 18.74
C TYR A 231 25.28 -6.96 17.28
N ARG A 232 26.39 -7.59 16.91
CA ARG A 232 26.56 -8.30 15.63
C ARG A 232 26.66 -9.79 15.93
N PHE A 233 25.61 -10.50 15.55
CA PHE A 233 25.50 -11.95 15.69
C PHE A 233 25.66 -12.60 14.32
N GLY A 234 26.42 -13.69 14.25
CA GLY A 234 26.53 -14.55 13.08
C GLY A 234 25.56 -15.72 13.13
N GLU A 235 25.75 -16.66 12.19
CA GLU A 235 24.96 -17.90 12.06
C GLU A 235 24.99 -18.79 13.32
N GLU A 236 25.97 -18.60 14.21
CA GLU A 236 26.03 -19.30 15.49
C GLU A 236 24.85 -19.01 16.43
N MET A 237 24.21 -17.84 16.30
CA MET A 237 23.07 -17.45 17.12
C MET A 237 21.72 -17.88 16.55
N ARG A 238 21.73 -18.57 15.40
CA ARG A 238 20.53 -19.15 14.80
C ARG A 238 20.14 -20.43 15.56
N PRO A 239 18.88 -20.57 16.03
CA PRO A 239 18.44 -21.78 16.74
C PRO A 239 18.62 -23.07 15.93
N VAL A 240 18.52 -22.98 14.60
CA VAL A 240 18.72 -24.09 13.66
C VAL A 240 19.77 -23.67 12.65
N LYS A 241 20.94 -24.30 12.69
CA LYS A 241 22.09 -23.92 11.85
C LYS A 241 21.81 -24.24 10.38
N LEU A 242 22.13 -23.28 9.50
CA LEU A 242 22.00 -23.50 8.06
C LEU A 242 23.28 -24.01 7.43
N THR A 243 23.11 -24.96 6.52
CA THR A 243 24.10 -25.27 5.48
C THR A 243 23.60 -24.67 4.17
N THR A 244 24.44 -23.94 3.47
CA THR A 244 24.10 -23.31 2.19
C THR A 244 24.91 -23.92 1.06
N LYS A 245 24.28 -24.17 -0.09
CA LYS A 245 24.94 -24.64 -1.31
C LYS A 245 24.50 -23.80 -2.50
N VAL A 246 25.44 -23.16 -3.18
CA VAL A 246 25.19 -22.46 -4.44
C VAL A 246 25.67 -23.37 -5.57
N LEU A 247 24.74 -23.80 -6.43
CA LEU A 247 24.98 -24.78 -7.49
C LEU A 247 24.74 -24.16 -8.87
N VAL A 248 25.51 -24.63 -9.85
CA VAL A 248 25.33 -24.29 -11.27
C VAL A 248 24.82 -25.53 -11.99
N PRO A 249 23.57 -25.52 -12.50
CA PRO A 249 23.03 -26.65 -13.26
C PRO A 249 23.85 -26.94 -14.52
N ALA A 250 24.02 -28.22 -14.89
CA ALA A 250 24.87 -28.67 -16.00
C ALA A 250 24.45 -28.10 -17.37
N THR A 251 23.18 -27.76 -17.55
CA THR A 251 22.62 -27.19 -18.79
C THR A 251 22.85 -25.68 -18.96
N SER A 252 23.51 -25.02 -18.01
CA SER A 252 23.60 -23.54 -17.91
C SER A 252 24.60 -22.87 -18.87
N HIS A 253 24.96 -23.50 -20.00
CA HIS A 253 25.89 -22.90 -20.97
C HIS A 253 25.30 -21.72 -21.76
N ASN A 254 23.98 -21.49 -21.75
CA ASN A 254 23.33 -20.41 -22.49
C ASN A 254 22.35 -19.56 -21.64
N SER A 255 22.85 -18.44 -21.12
CA SER A 255 22.23 -17.15 -20.74
C SER A 255 20.95 -17.04 -19.86
N ILE A 256 20.03 -18.00 -19.78
CA ILE A 256 18.82 -17.91 -18.93
C ILE A 256 18.44 -19.32 -18.48
N LEU A 257 18.34 -19.57 -17.16
CA LEU A 257 17.74 -20.80 -16.62
C LEU A 257 16.26 -20.81 -17.04
N ARG A 258 15.92 -21.65 -18.02
CA ARG A 258 14.70 -21.52 -18.82
C ARG A 258 13.63 -22.51 -18.43
N ASP A 259 13.50 -22.89 -17.15
CA ASP A 259 12.50 -23.88 -16.72
C ASP A 259 12.45 -25.10 -17.67
N SER A 260 13.61 -25.46 -18.26
CA SER A 260 13.67 -26.48 -19.31
C SER A 260 13.46 -27.85 -18.67
N LEU A 261 12.92 -28.82 -19.41
CA LEU A 261 12.65 -30.15 -18.85
C LEU A 261 13.92 -30.76 -18.22
N GLU A 262 15.07 -30.60 -18.86
CA GLU A 262 16.39 -31.06 -18.38
C GLU A 262 16.79 -30.42 -17.04
N GLU A 263 16.55 -29.12 -16.85
CA GLU A 263 16.75 -28.43 -15.56
C GLU A 263 15.83 -28.96 -14.45
N ILE A 264 14.61 -29.38 -14.80
CA ILE A 264 13.66 -29.95 -13.84
C ILE A 264 14.09 -31.36 -13.41
N TYR A 265 14.66 -32.16 -14.33
CA TYR A 265 15.24 -33.47 -13.99
C TYR A 265 16.42 -33.33 -13.03
N GLU A 266 17.36 -32.44 -13.34
CA GLU A 266 18.54 -32.19 -12.50
C GLU A 266 18.13 -31.65 -11.10
N PHE A 267 17.12 -30.78 -11.04
CA PHE A 267 16.57 -30.29 -9.78
C PHE A 267 15.98 -31.41 -8.90
N ALA A 268 15.20 -32.33 -9.49
CA ALA A 268 14.60 -33.43 -8.73
C ALA A 268 15.68 -34.32 -8.10
N ASP A 269 16.74 -34.62 -8.85
CA ASP A 269 17.87 -35.41 -8.37
C ASP A 269 18.64 -34.69 -7.25
N ILE A 270 18.90 -33.39 -7.40
CA ILE A 270 19.51 -32.55 -6.36
C ILE A 270 18.66 -32.57 -5.08
N LEU A 271 17.34 -32.40 -5.21
CA LEU A 271 16.45 -32.42 -4.05
C LEU A 271 16.51 -33.77 -3.34
N MET A 272 16.40 -34.86 -4.10
CA MET A 272 16.45 -36.23 -3.56
C MET A 272 17.78 -36.52 -2.86
N GLN A 273 18.89 -36.09 -3.45
CA GLN A 273 20.23 -36.28 -2.91
C GLN A 273 20.43 -35.55 -1.57
N TYR A 274 19.97 -34.31 -1.45
CA TYR A 274 20.30 -33.46 -0.31
C TYR A 274 19.22 -33.38 0.78
N SER A 275 17.94 -33.48 0.44
CA SER A 275 16.84 -33.37 1.41
C SER A 275 16.72 -34.59 2.32
N LYS A 276 17.24 -35.75 1.89
CA LYS A 276 17.18 -37.04 2.63
C LYS A 276 15.75 -37.40 3.10
N GLY A 277 14.72 -37.06 2.31
CA GLY A 277 13.31 -37.32 2.64
C GLY A 277 12.72 -36.42 3.74
N LYS A 278 13.40 -35.34 4.12
CA LYS A 278 12.84 -34.29 4.98
C LYS A 278 12.05 -33.26 4.17
N SER A 279 11.29 -32.41 4.86
CA SER A 279 10.42 -31.45 4.21
C SER A 279 11.21 -30.43 3.38
N ALA A 280 10.68 -30.06 2.22
CA ALA A 280 11.31 -29.14 1.30
C ALA A 280 10.34 -28.09 0.75
N LEU A 281 10.80 -26.84 0.72
CA LEU A 281 10.11 -25.72 0.10
C LEU A 281 10.89 -25.27 -1.13
N VAL A 282 10.25 -25.35 -2.30
CA VAL A 282 10.90 -25.12 -3.59
C VAL A 282 10.37 -23.82 -4.20
N PHE A 283 11.19 -22.78 -4.25
CA PHE A 283 10.86 -21.50 -4.85
C PHE A 283 11.11 -21.52 -6.37
N CYS A 284 10.05 -21.25 -7.13
CA CYS A 284 10.05 -21.12 -8.58
C CYS A 284 9.70 -19.70 -9.02
N SER A 285 10.20 -19.31 -10.19
CA SER A 285 10.04 -17.97 -10.77
C SER A 285 8.65 -17.70 -11.33
N THR A 286 7.92 -18.75 -11.70
CA THR A 286 6.60 -18.64 -12.34
C THR A 286 5.59 -19.60 -11.72
N ARG A 287 4.29 -19.27 -11.83
CA ARG A 287 3.19 -20.14 -11.38
C ARG A 287 3.21 -21.48 -12.11
N LYS A 288 3.46 -21.43 -13.43
CA LYS A 288 3.58 -22.61 -14.29
C LYS A 288 4.79 -23.46 -13.90
N GLY A 289 5.94 -22.81 -13.65
CA GLY A 289 7.15 -23.50 -13.19
C GLY A 289 6.97 -24.20 -11.84
N ALA A 290 6.20 -23.63 -10.91
CA ALA A 290 5.86 -24.28 -9.64
C ALA A 290 4.97 -25.52 -9.85
N GLN A 291 3.99 -25.45 -10.76
CA GLN A 291 3.13 -26.59 -11.13
C GLN A 291 3.93 -27.70 -11.82
N GLU A 292 4.79 -27.34 -12.79
CA GLU A 292 5.63 -28.27 -13.53
C GLU A 292 6.67 -28.95 -12.61
N ALA A 293 7.25 -28.21 -11.66
CA ALA A 293 8.14 -28.77 -10.65
C ALA A 293 7.42 -29.79 -9.75
N ALA A 294 6.22 -29.45 -9.25
CA ALA A 294 5.42 -30.36 -8.43
C ALA A 294 4.98 -31.60 -9.23
N GLN A 295 4.53 -31.42 -10.48
CA GLN A 295 4.16 -32.52 -11.36
C GLN A 295 5.33 -33.48 -11.55
N LYS A 296 6.52 -32.95 -11.84
CA LYS A 296 7.69 -33.79 -12.09
C LYS A 296 8.13 -34.54 -10.83
N LEU A 297 8.15 -33.87 -9.67
CA LEU A 297 8.45 -34.51 -8.39
C LEU A 297 7.45 -35.61 -8.04
N ALA A 298 6.15 -35.39 -8.27
CA ALA A 298 5.13 -36.41 -8.06
C ALA A 298 5.31 -37.60 -9.02
N GLN A 299 5.65 -37.36 -10.29
CA GLN A 299 5.97 -38.42 -11.25
C GLN A 299 7.19 -39.23 -10.83
N THR A 300 8.27 -38.56 -10.43
CA THR A 300 9.47 -39.22 -9.91
C THR A 300 9.15 -40.03 -8.65
N ALA A 301 8.38 -39.47 -7.71
CA ALA A 301 7.92 -40.18 -6.52
C ALA A 301 7.10 -41.44 -6.85
N MET A 302 6.22 -41.36 -7.86
CA MET A 302 5.44 -42.52 -8.33
C MET A 302 6.33 -43.65 -8.86
N THR A 303 7.47 -43.36 -9.49
CA THR A 303 8.39 -44.41 -9.97
C THR A 303 9.02 -45.22 -8.84
N TYR A 304 9.11 -44.67 -7.63
CA TYR A 304 9.59 -45.39 -6.46
C TYR A 304 8.53 -46.26 -5.79
N GLY A 305 7.24 -46.12 -6.14
CA GLY A 305 6.15 -46.92 -5.59
C GLY A 305 6.10 -46.91 -4.06
N TYR A 306 6.19 -48.08 -3.44
CA TYR A 306 6.22 -48.23 -1.97
C TYR A 306 7.46 -47.64 -1.30
N SER A 307 8.52 -47.34 -2.07
CA SER A 307 9.73 -46.68 -1.60
C SER A 307 9.69 -45.16 -1.80
N ASN A 308 8.50 -44.57 -1.98
CA ASN A 308 8.34 -43.12 -2.13
C ASN A 308 8.92 -42.39 -0.90
N PRO A 309 9.96 -41.55 -1.06
CA PRO A 309 10.63 -40.88 0.06
C PRO A 309 9.80 -39.76 0.71
N PHE A 310 8.70 -39.34 0.07
CA PHE A 310 7.84 -38.27 0.55
C PHE A 310 6.66 -38.78 1.38
N VAL A 311 6.42 -40.09 1.40
CA VAL A 311 5.38 -40.73 2.20
C VAL A 311 6.03 -41.69 3.18
N LYS A 312 6.07 -41.30 4.46
CA LYS A 312 6.82 -41.95 5.53
C LYS A 312 6.02 -43.04 6.25
N SER A 313 4.69 -42.95 6.25
CA SER A 313 3.83 -43.93 6.92
C SER A 313 2.52 -44.17 6.18
N ARG A 314 1.88 -45.31 6.47
CA ARG A 314 0.56 -45.65 5.93
C ARG A 314 -0.53 -44.69 6.44
N GLU A 315 -0.45 -44.27 7.69
CA GLU A 315 -1.36 -43.28 8.28
C GLU A 315 -1.27 -41.93 7.55
N GLN A 316 -0.07 -41.50 7.18
CA GLN A 316 0.13 -40.30 6.36
C GLN A 316 -0.57 -40.46 5.01
N LEU A 317 -0.42 -41.62 4.36
CA LEU A 317 -1.08 -41.91 3.08
C LEU A 317 -2.61 -41.89 3.20
N GLU A 318 -3.17 -42.40 4.30
CA GLU A 318 -4.61 -42.38 4.56
C GLU A 318 -5.13 -40.94 4.73
N ARG A 319 -4.45 -40.10 5.52
CA ARG A 319 -4.78 -38.67 5.63
C ARG A 319 -4.68 -37.93 4.29
N LEU A 320 -3.66 -38.23 3.48
CA LEU A 320 -3.51 -37.66 2.14
C LEU A 320 -4.63 -38.11 1.19
N ARG A 321 -5.09 -39.36 1.30
CA ARG A 321 -6.24 -39.89 0.53
C ARG A 321 -7.55 -39.21 0.91
N GLU A 322 -7.75 -38.91 2.19
CA GLU A 322 -8.92 -38.16 2.68
C GLU A 322 -8.88 -36.69 2.23
N ALA A 323 -7.69 -36.06 2.26
CA ALA A 323 -7.53 -34.66 1.89
C ALA A 323 -7.57 -34.41 0.38
N SER A 324 -7.11 -35.35 -0.44
CA SER A 324 -7.06 -35.25 -1.90
C SER A 324 -8.41 -34.79 -2.52
N PRO A 325 -9.56 -35.44 -2.29
CA PRO A 325 -10.84 -35.03 -2.89
C PRO A 325 -11.36 -33.67 -2.39
N MET A 326 -10.83 -33.10 -1.30
CA MET A 326 -11.23 -31.79 -0.80
C MET A 326 -10.72 -30.62 -1.67
N CYS A 327 -9.66 -30.88 -2.44
CA CYS A 327 -9.02 -29.95 -3.36
C CYS A 327 -9.81 -29.82 -4.67
N SER A 328 -10.01 -28.60 -5.16
CA SER A 328 -10.74 -28.38 -6.42
C SER A 328 -9.91 -28.67 -7.69
N ASP A 329 -8.59 -28.51 -7.61
CA ASP A 329 -7.66 -28.73 -8.72
C ASP A 329 -7.34 -30.21 -8.93
N LYS A 330 -7.82 -30.79 -10.05
CA LYS A 330 -7.66 -32.21 -10.39
C LYS A 330 -6.20 -32.66 -10.49
N GLN A 331 -5.28 -31.80 -10.95
CA GLN A 331 -3.87 -32.17 -11.02
C GLN A 331 -3.28 -32.25 -9.62
N MET A 332 -3.59 -31.26 -8.78
CA MET A 332 -3.12 -31.23 -7.39
C MET A 332 -3.63 -32.41 -6.57
N GLN A 333 -4.87 -32.89 -6.81
CA GLN A 333 -5.41 -34.10 -6.17
C GLN A 333 -4.46 -35.30 -6.33
N SER A 334 -3.91 -35.49 -7.53
CA SER A 334 -2.99 -36.60 -7.82
C SER A 334 -1.61 -36.42 -7.17
N TYR A 335 -1.14 -35.18 -7.02
CA TYR A 335 0.16 -34.87 -6.44
C TYR A 335 0.15 -35.02 -4.91
N ILE A 336 -0.96 -34.62 -4.26
CA ILE A 336 -1.15 -34.74 -2.80
C ILE A 336 -0.94 -36.18 -2.36
N LEU A 337 -1.44 -37.17 -3.12
CA LEU A 337 -1.26 -38.60 -2.82
C LEU A 337 0.21 -39.05 -2.80
N GLN A 338 1.10 -38.31 -3.45
CA GLN A 338 2.53 -38.57 -3.50
C GLN A 338 3.32 -37.78 -2.45
N GLY A 339 2.66 -37.04 -1.56
CA GLY A 339 3.30 -36.16 -0.57
C GLY A 339 3.89 -34.88 -1.17
N VAL A 340 3.42 -34.47 -2.35
CA VAL A 340 3.89 -33.29 -3.09
C VAL A 340 2.72 -32.33 -3.35
N GLY A 341 2.95 -31.02 -3.24
CA GLY A 341 1.96 -30.00 -3.58
C GLY A 341 2.58 -28.76 -4.23
N TYR A 342 1.74 -27.85 -4.72
CA TYR A 342 2.17 -26.52 -5.11
C TYR A 342 1.32 -25.42 -4.48
N HIS A 343 1.91 -24.24 -4.32
CA HIS A 343 1.26 -23.04 -3.80
C HIS A 343 1.53 -21.86 -4.73
N ASN A 344 0.47 -21.25 -5.27
CA ASN A 344 0.61 -20.04 -6.07
C ASN A 344 -0.66 -19.18 -6.02
N GLY A 345 -0.51 -17.93 -6.45
CA GLY A 345 -1.62 -16.95 -6.49
C GLY A 345 -2.76 -17.29 -7.47
N GLY A 346 -2.69 -18.39 -8.22
CA GLY A 346 -3.76 -18.89 -9.07
C GLY A 346 -4.71 -19.87 -8.38
N LEU A 347 -4.29 -20.48 -7.26
CA LEU A 347 -5.16 -21.37 -6.47
C LEU A 347 -6.26 -20.57 -5.74
N CYS A 348 -7.42 -21.17 -5.54
CA CYS A 348 -8.47 -20.59 -4.70
C CYS A 348 -8.06 -20.60 -3.22
N GLN A 349 -8.66 -19.74 -2.39
CA GLN A 349 -8.27 -19.62 -0.98
C GLN A 349 -8.44 -20.93 -0.19
N LYS A 350 -9.50 -21.70 -0.49
CA LYS A 350 -9.76 -23.01 0.12
C LYS A 350 -8.60 -23.99 -0.13
N ASP A 351 -8.16 -24.09 -1.38
CA ASP A 351 -7.08 -25.01 -1.77
C ASP A 351 -5.73 -24.57 -1.20
N ARG A 352 -5.45 -23.26 -1.14
CA ARG A 352 -4.24 -22.74 -0.49
C ARG A 352 -4.20 -23.14 0.98
N SER A 353 -5.27 -22.86 1.74
CA SER A 353 -5.34 -23.20 3.16
C SER A 353 -5.24 -24.70 3.42
N LEU A 354 -5.78 -25.54 2.52
CA LEU A 354 -5.64 -27.00 2.60
C LEU A 354 -4.17 -27.42 2.46
N VAL A 355 -3.48 -26.98 1.41
CA VAL A 355 -2.08 -27.35 1.16
C VAL A 355 -1.13 -26.80 2.24
N GLU A 356 -1.38 -25.58 2.72
CA GLU A 356 -0.66 -24.99 3.85
C GLU A 356 -0.80 -25.84 5.12
N GLY A 357 -2.03 -26.28 5.44
CA GLY A 357 -2.30 -27.15 6.59
C GLY A 357 -1.64 -28.53 6.47
N LEU A 358 -1.70 -29.15 5.29
CA LEU A 358 -1.03 -30.43 5.01
C LEU A 358 0.49 -30.33 5.08
N PHE A 359 1.08 -29.20 4.68
CA PHE A 359 2.51 -28.98 4.80
C PHE A 359 2.94 -28.76 6.26
N LEU A 360 2.18 -27.98 7.03
CA LEU A 360 2.46 -27.72 8.46
C LEU A 360 2.38 -28.98 9.32
N SER A 361 1.38 -29.83 9.06
CA SER A 361 1.23 -31.15 9.70
C SER A 361 2.31 -32.16 9.28
N GLY A 362 3.03 -31.89 8.17
CA GLY A 362 4.06 -32.76 7.63
C GLY A 362 3.52 -33.88 6.74
N ASP A 363 2.24 -33.85 6.38
CA ASP A 363 1.66 -34.82 5.46
C ASP A 363 2.12 -34.54 4.01
N ILE A 364 2.23 -33.29 3.59
CA ILE A 364 2.98 -32.92 2.37
C ILE A 364 4.43 -32.67 2.76
N GLN A 365 5.37 -33.44 2.17
CA GLN A 365 6.80 -33.25 2.41
C GLN A 365 7.40 -32.21 1.46
N VAL A 366 6.94 -32.11 0.22
CA VAL A 366 7.51 -31.15 -0.74
C VAL A 366 6.45 -30.17 -1.24
N LEU A 367 6.72 -28.88 -1.09
CA LEU A 367 5.84 -27.81 -1.55
C LEU A 367 6.57 -26.90 -2.56
N CYS A 368 6.09 -26.87 -3.80
CA CYS A 368 6.60 -25.98 -4.84
C CYS A 368 5.80 -24.67 -4.86
N THR A 369 6.47 -23.53 -4.70
CA THR A 369 5.81 -22.24 -4.52
C THR A 369 6.44 -21.12 -5.35
N THR A 370 5.68 -20.06 -5.59
CA THR A 370 6.24 -18.78 -6.05
C THR A 370 6.84 -17.97 -4.89
N ASN A 371 7.58 -16.91 -5.21
CA ASN A 371 8.17 -15.97 -4.25
C ASN A 371 7.17 -15.31 -3.27
N THR A 372 5.87 -15.33 -3.59
CA THR A 372 4.80 -14.80 -2.74
C THR A 372 4.75 -15.43 -1.35
N LEU A 373 5.20 -16.68 -1.20
CA LEU A 373 5.21 -17.37 0.10
C LEU A 373 6.45 -17.02 0.94
N ALA A 374 7.46 -16.39 0.34
CA ALA A 374 8.58 -15.83 1.09
C ALA A 374 8.09 -14.74 2.06
N HIS A 375 7.08 -13.97 1.64
CA HIS A 375 6.49 -12.85 2.37
C HIS A 375 5.06 -13.19 2.83
N GLY A 376 4.80 -13.28 4.14
CA GLY A 376 3.42 -13.22 4.68
C GLY A 376 2.75 -14.51 5.17
N ILE A 377 3.40 -15.68 5.06
CA ILE A 377 2.96 -16.92 5.74
C ILE A 377 4.17 -17.64 6.32
N ASN A 378 4.10 -18.01 7.60
CA ASN A 378 5.18 -18.70 8.29
C ASN A 378 5.17 -20.21 8.04
N LEU A 379 5.69 -20.62 6.88
CA LEU A 379 5.84 -22.04 6.50
C LEU A 379 7.32 -22.44 6.49
N PRO A 380 7.88 -22.85 7.63
CA PRO A 380 9.25 -23.36 7.70
C PRO A 380 9.36 -24.78 7.10
N ALA A 381 10.50 -25.08 6.51
CA ALA A 381 10.86 -26.39 5.96
C ALA A 381 12.29 -26.75 6.35
N HIS A 382 12.63 -28.03 6.41
CA HIS A 382 14.03 -28.43 6.64
C HIS A 382 14.92 -27.92 5.50
N THR A 383 14.49 -28.12 4.26
CA THR A 383 15.22 -27.74 3.05
C THR A 383 14.49 -26.63 2.30
N VAL A 384 15.22 -25.61 1.87
CA VAL A 384 14.75 -24.60 0.91
C VAL A 384 15.55 -24.75 -0.38
N VAL A 385 14.87 -24.81 -1.52
CA VAL A 385 15.49 -24.79 -2.83
C VAL A 385 15.03 -23.58 -3.61
N ILE A 386 15.96 -22.74 -4.07
CA ILE A 386 15.72 -21.65 -5.00
C ILE A 386 16.11 -22.16 -6.39
N LYS A 387 15.12 -22.60 -7.17
CA LYS A 387 15.32 -23.29 -8.47
C LYS A 387 15.94 -22.39 -9.53
N SER A 388 15.70 -21.08 -9.45
CA SER A 388 16.31 -20.07 -10.31
C SER A 388 16.41 -18.77 -9.52
N THR A 389 17.47 -17.99 -9.73
CA THR A 389 17.62 -16.67 -9.12
C THR A 389 17.00 -15.55 -9.95
N GLN A 390 16.52 -15.87 -11.15
CA GLN A 390 15.82 -14.93 -12.01
C GLN A 390 14.32 -15.12 -11.97
N HIS A 391 13.59 -14.03 -12.06
CA HIS A 391 12.15 -14.04 -12.27
C HIS A 391 11.76 -13.14 -13.43
N PHE A 392 10.71 -13.53 -14.14
CA PHE A 392 10.12 -12.66 -15.14
C PHE A 392 9.32 -11.57 -14.43
N ASN A 393 9.88 -10.37 -14.39
CA ASN A 393 9.13 -9.22 -13.91
C ASN A 393 8.10 -8.87 -15.00
N LYS A 394 6.84 -9.27 -14.78
CA LYS A 394 5.74 -9.06 -15.75
C LYS A 394 5.53 -7.59 -16.08
N GLU A 395 5.79 -6.73 -15.12
CA GLU A 395 5.72 -5.28 -15.24
C GLU A 395 6.80 -4.89 -16.26
N LYS A 396 8.07 -5.04 -15.91
CA LYS A 396 9.21 -4.63 -16.73
C LYS A 396 9.43 -5.39 -18.02
N GLY A 397 8.82 -6.57 -18.14
CA GLY A 397 8.86 -7.35 -19.36
C GLY A 397 10.14 -8.07 -19.68
N HIS A 398 11.03 -8.21 -18.70
CA HIS A 398 12.27 -8.94 -18.85
C HIS A 398 12.59 -9.70 -17.57
N TYR A 399 13.52 -10.64 -17.68
CA TYR A 399 14.01 -11.40 -16.54
C TYR A 399 14.97 -10.53 -15.72
N MET A 400 14.76 -10.53 -14.42
CA MET A 400 15.60 -9.84 -13.45
C MET A 400 16.00 -10.79 -12.34
N GLU A 401 17.15 -10.57 -11.73
CA GLU A 401 17.50 -11.25 -10.49
C GLU A 401 16.50 -10.91 -9.38
N TYR A 402 16.31 -11.82 -8.45
CA TYR A 402 15.56 -11.52 -7.23
C TYR A 402 16.28 -10.48 -6.38
N ASP A 403 15.48 -9.61 -5.77
CA ASP A 403 15.97 -8.68 -4.75
C ASP A 403 16.58 -9.46 -3.57
N ARG A 404 17.64 -8.89 -3.00
CA ARG A 404 18.42 -9.50 -1.90
C ARG A 404 17.53 -9.90 -0.71
N SER A 405 16.66 -8.99 -0.27
CA SER A 405 15.74 -9.23 0.84
C SER A 405 14.78 -10.39 0.55
N THR A 406 14.33 -10.54 -0.69
CA THR A 406 13.46 -11.66 -1.09
C THR A 406 14.20 -13.00 -0.96
N LEU A 407 15.44 -13.07 -1.43
CA LEU A 407 16.27 -14.27 -1.30
C LEU A 407 16.57 -14.61 0.16
N LEU A 408 16.98 -13.63 0.98
CA LEU A 408 17.24 -13.85 2.40
C LEU A 408 15.99 -14.31 3.16
N GLN A 409 14.80 -13.85 2.77
CA GLN A 409 13.54 -14.34 3.33
C GLN A 409 13.21 -15.76 2.89
N MET A 410 13.45 -16.12 1.62
CA MET A 410 13.33 -17.51 1.16
C MET A 410 14.25 -18.43 1.97
N CYS A 411 15.54 -18.09 2.06
CA CYS A 411 16.53 -18.81 2.86
C CYS A 411 16.15 -18.88 4.36
N GLY A 412 15.48 -17.84 4.87
CA GLY A 412 14.96 -17.77 6.23
C GLY A 412 13.91 -18.83 6.55
N ARG A 413 13.27 -19.45 5.56
CA ARG A 413 12.32 -20.56 5.75
C ARG A 413 13.00 -21.90 5.99
N ALA A 414 14.32 -22.00 5.81
CA ALA A 414 15.07 -23.22 6.05
C ALA A 414 15.31 -23.44 7.55
N GLY A 415 15.20 -24.70 7.96
CA GLY A 415 15.25 -25.14 9.34
C GLY A 415 13.93 -24.85 10.07
N ARG A 416 13.27 -25.90 10.60
CA ARG A 416 12.02 -25.79 11.35
C ARG A 416 12.27 -25.96 12.85
N PRO A 417 12.48 -24.89 13.65
CA PRO A 417 12.49 -25.01 15.10
C PRO A 417 11.10 -25.44 15.63
N PRO A 418 10.99 -26.30 16.65
CA PRO A 418 12.04 -27.10 17.31
C PRO A 418 12.29 -28.49 16.67
N PHE A 419 11.77 -28.74 15.47
CA PHE A 419 11.74 -30.07 14.85
C PHE A 419 13.05 -30.46 14.13
N ASP A 420 13.82 -29.48 13.66
CA ASP A 420 15.08 -29.69 12.95
C ASP A 420 16.28 -29.17 13.73
N ASP A 421 17.38 -29.93 13.76
CA ASP A 421 18.67 -29.50 14.31
C ASP A 421 19.52 -28.72 13.28
N THR A 422 19.26 -28.95 11.99
CA THR A 422 19.94 -28.30 10.87
C THR A 422 18.94 -27.95 9.78
N GLY A 423 19.21 -26.87 9.05
CA GLY A 423 18.48 -26.49 7.84
C GLY A 423 19.40 -26.50 6.64
N LEU A 424 18.84 -26.68 5.45
CA LEU A 424 19.58 -26.67 4.19
C LEU A 424 18.99 -25.66 3.22
N VAL A 425 19.85 -24.82 2.63
CA VAL A 425 19.49 -23.92 1.54
C VAL A 425 20.27 -24.33 0.29
N ILE A 426 19.57 -24.52 -0.82
CA ILE A 426 20.16 -24.78 -2.14
C ILE A 426 19.76 -23.64 -3.07
N ILE A 427 20.72 -22.93 -3.63
CA ILE A 427 20.50 -21.88 -4.62
C ILE A 427 21.04 -22.35 -5.95
N MET A 428 20.16 -22.48 -6.96
CA MET A 428 20.54 -22.81 -8.32
C MET A 428 20.63 -21.52 -9.13
N THR A 429 21.82 -21.24 -9.67
CA THR A 429 22.11 -19.97 -10.37
C THR A 429 23.08 -20.16 -11.53
N ARG A 430 23.35 -19.08 -12.27
CA ARG A 430 24.30 -19.08 -13.38
C ARG A 430 25.73 -18.98 -12.85
N ARG A 431 26.70 -19.50 -13.60
CA ARG A 431 28.12 -19.49 -13.22
C ARG A 431 28.63 -18.08 -12.88
N GLU A 432 28.19 -17.08 -13.62
CA GLU A 432 28.60 -15.68 -13.45
C GLU A 432 28.11 -15.10 -12.11
N THR A 433 26.98 -15.56 -11.57
CA THR A 433 26.33 -14.99 -10.38
C THR A 433 26.55 -15.81 -9.11
N VAL A 434 27.32 -16.90 -9.15
CA VAL A 434 27.64 -17.72 -7.95
C VAL A 434 28.22 -16.87 -6.83
N HIS A 435 29.27 -16.09 -7.14
CA HIS A 435 29.96 -15.24 -6.17
C HIS A 435 29.03 -14.22 -5.49
N LEU A 436 28.01 -13.72 -6.22
CA LEU A 436 27.03 -12.76 -5.70
C LEU A 436 26.23 -13.39 -4.54
N TYR A 437 25.75 -14.61 -4.72
CA TYR A 437 24.92 -15.28 -3.71
C TYR A 437 25.74 -15.86 -2.56
N GLU A 438 26.98 -16.30 -2.81
CA GLU A 438 27.92 -16.64 -1.74
C GLU A 438 28.22 -15.44 -0.84
N ASN A 439 28.49 -14.28 -1.43
CA ASN A 439 28.72 -13.04 -0.68
C ASN A 439 27.47 -12.58 0.10
N LEU A 440 26.28 -12.72 -0.49
CA LEU A 440 25.01 -12.39 0.15
C LEU A 440 24.78 -13.26 1.40
N LEU A 441 24.98 -14.57 1.28
CA LEU A 441 24.78 -15.52 2.39
C LEU A 441 25.83 -15.36 3.50
N ASN A 442 27.04 -14.94 3.16
CA ASN A 442 28.09 -14.65 4.13
C ASN A 442 27.92 -13.30 4.85
N GLY A 443 26.93 -12.47 4.46
CA GLY A 443 26.69 -11.16 5.09
C GLY A 443 27.84 -10.17 4.88
N CYS A 444 28.54 -10.27 3.74
CA CYS A 444 29.72 -9.44 3.43
C CYS A 444 29.38 -8.12 2.74
N GLU A 445 28.11 -7.86 2.44
CA GLU A 445 27.69 -6.71 1.65
C GLU A 445 27.39 -5.48 2.50
N VAL A 446 28.10 -4.38 2.21
CA VAL A 446 27.95 -3.09 2.88
C VAL A 446 26.60 -2.47 2.54
N VAL A 447 25.89 -1.98 3.56
CA VAL A 447 24.65 -1.22 3.39
C VAL A 447 25.01 0.22 3.04
N GLU A 448 24.59 0.68 1.86
CA GLU A 448 24.73 2.06 1.39
C GLU A 448 23.39 2.81 1.46
N SER A 449 23.43 4.15 1.40
CA SER A 449 22.23 4.98 1.33
C SER A 449 21.76 5.13 -0.12
N GLN A 450 20.45 5.01 -0.33
CA GLN A 450 19.77 5.30 -1.60
C GLN A 450 19.03 6.66 -1.57
N LEU A 451 19.31 7.53 -0.59
CA LEU A 451 18.64 8.83 -0.49
C LEU A 451 19.07 9.82 -1.57
N LEU A 452 20.34 9.82 -1.97
CA LEU A 452 20.89 10.82 -2.91
C LEU A 452 20.15 10.89 -4.26
N PRO A 453 19.83 9.77 -4.94
CA PRO A 453 19.06 9.80 -6.19
C PRO A 453 17.65 10.39 -6.06
N CYS A 454 17.00 10.26 -4.90
CA CYS A 454 15.62 10.72 -4.65
C CYS A 454 15.56 11.90 -3.65
N LEU A 455 16.68 12.61 -3.49
CA LEU A 455 16.83 13.65 -2.47
C LEU A 455 15.86 14.82 -2.70
N ILE A 456 15.58 15.15 -3.97
CA ILE A 456 14.70 16.27 -4.34
C ILE A 456 13.27 16.03 -3.84
N GLU A 457 12.76 14.83 -4.07
CA GLU A 457 11.42 14.42 -3.68
C GLU A 457 11.26 14.46 -2.16
N HIS A 458 12.20 13.88 -1.43
CA HIS A 458 12.17 13.87 0.04
C HIS A 458 12.37 15.27 0.64
N LEU A 459 13.27 16.08 0.08
CA LEU A 459 13.48 17.45 0.53
C LEU A 459 12.21 18.30 0.35
N THR A 460 11.54 18.15 -0.80
CA THR A 460 10.26 18.83 -1.05
C THR A 460 9.19 18.39 -0.07
N ALA A 461 9.11 17.09 0.22
CA ALA A 461 8.16 16.56 1.18
C ALA A 461 8.35 17.16 2.58
N GLU A 462 9.59 17.29 3.04
CA GLU A 462 9.88 17.91 4.35
C GLU A 462 9.60 19.42 4.39
N ILE A 463 9.77 20.13 3.27
CA ILE A 463 9.38 21.55 3.14
C ILE A 463 7.85 21.69 3.13
N VAL A 464 7.13 20.81 2.43
CA VAL A 464 5.65 20.78 2.41
C VAL A 464 5.08 20.47 3.79
N GLN A 465 5.74 19.58 4.55
CA GLN A 465 5.37 19.25 5.93
C GLN A 465 5.78 20.33 6.94
N LEU A 466 6.52 21.35 6.52
CA LEU A 466 7.06 22.42 7.36
C LEU A 466 8.06 21.93 8.42
N THR A 467 8.64 20.72 8.25
CA THR A 467 9.79 20.26 9.05
C THR A 467 11.02 21.12 8.75
N ILE A 468 11.18 21.49 7.48
CA ILE A 468 12.26 22.32 6.94
C ILE A 468 11.66 23.67 6.56
N SER A 469 12.02 24.71 7.31
CA SER A 469 11.57 26.10 7.10
C SER A 469 12.57 26.98 6.37
N ASP A 470 13.83 26.55 6.29
CA ASP A 470 14.97 27.34 5.83
C ASP A 470 16.12 26.43 5.39
N VAL A 471 17.11 27.00 4.69
CA VAL A 471 18.27 26.24 4.18
C VAL A 471 19.10 25.63 5.31
N THR A 472 19.23 26.29 6.45
CA THR A 472 20.00 25.77 7.59
C THR A 472 19.37 24.50 8.13
N ARG A 473 18.04 24.49 8.32
CA ARG A 473 17.30 23.28 8.70
C ARG A 473 17.36 22.19 7.64
N ALA A 474 17.42 22.53 6.36
CA ALA A 474 17.61 21.56 5.29
C ALA A 474 18.95 20.82 5.41
N ILE A 475 20.03 21.58 5.66
CA ILE A 475 21.36 21.02 5.90
C ILE A 475 21.37 20.17 7.19
N GLU A 476 20.74 20.62 8.26
CA GLU A 476 20.62 19.86 9.51
C GLU A 476 19.87 18.54 9.32
N TRP A 477 18.78 18.56 8.54
CA TRP A 477 18.04 17.35 8.17
C TRP A 477 18.91 16.38 7.37
N MET A 478 19.65 16.87 6.37
CA MET A 478 20.61 16.04 5.63
C MET A 478 21.72 15.50 6.54
N LYS A 479 22.19 16.25 7.54
CA LYS A 479 23.15 15.76 8.55
C LYS A 479 22.56 14.68 9.48
N CYS A 480 21.23 14.62 9.62
CA CYS A 480 20.55 13.55 10.36
C CYS A 480 20.38 12.25 9.55
N SER A 481 20.66 12.27 8.25
CA SER A 481 20.48 11.15 7.33
C SER A 481 21.58 10.09 7.43
N TYR A 482 21.32 8.90 6.88
CA TYR A 482 22.32 7.83 6.76
C TYR A 482 23.32 8.13 5.63
N LEU A 483 22.85 8.83 4.58
CA LEU A 483 23.65 9.40 3.50
C LEU A 483 24.82 10.20 4.04
N TYR A 484 24.61 11.07 5.03
CA TYR A 484 25.69 11.85 5.63
C TYR A 484 26.76 10.98 6.31
N VAL A 485 26.37 9.91 7.00
CA VAL A 485 27.32 8.95 7.60
C VAL A 485 28.09 8.24 6.48
N ARG A 486 27.39 7.76 5.44
CA ARG A 486 28.02 7.04 4.33
C ARG A 486 28.92 7.91 3.45
N MET A 487 28.58 9.17 3.19
CA MET A 487 29.46 10.12 2.49
C MET A 487 30.79 10.33 3.21
N LYS A 488 30.82 10.25 4.56
CA LYS A 488 32.08 10.33 5.32
C LYS A 488 32.92 9.05 5.26
N LYS A 489 32.27 7.89 5.16
CA LYS A 489 32.90 6.57 5.26
C LYS A 489 33.32 6.03 3.89
N ASN A 490 32.51 6.28 2.86
CA ASN A 490 32.71 5.86 1.47
C ASN A 490 32.36 6.98 0.48
N PRO A 491 33.13 8.10 0.45
CA PRO A 491 32.84 9.26 -0.39
C PRO A 491 32.80 8.95 -1.90
N GLU A 492 33.60 8.00 -2.39
CA GLU A 492 33.70 7.65 -3.81
C GLU A 492 32.37 7.15 -4.39
N ASN A 493 31.59 6.43 -3.58
CA ASN A 493 30.27 5.93 -3.97
C ASN A 493 29.25 7.05 -4.24
N TYR A 494 29.49 8.24 -3.71
CA TYR A 494 28.61 9.41 -3.83
C TYR A 494 29.21 10.49 -4.74
N ALA A 495 30.05 10.09 -5.71
CA ALA A 495 30.70 10.96 -6.69
C ALA A 495 31.62 12.06 -6.09
N ILE A 496 32.10 11.86 -4.86
CA ILE A 496 33.07 12.75 -4.21
C ILE A 496 34.47 12.27 -4.58
N LYS A 497 35.28 13.14 -5.21
CA LYS A 497 36.65 12.80 -5.66
C LYS A 497 37.53 12.33 -4.49
N LYS A 498 38.36 11.31 -4.75
CA LYS A 498 39.33 10.72 -3.80
C LYS A 498 40.32 11.79 -3.31
N GLY A 499 40.54 11.85 -1.99
CA GLY A 499 41.52 12.76 -1.37
C GLY A 499 40.98 14.11 -0.87
N ILE A 500 39.67 14.35 -0.94
CA ILE A 500 39.04 15.50 -0.31
C ILE A 500 39.13 15.34 1.23
N PRO A 501 39.71 16.31 1.98
CA PRO A 501 39.76 16.25 3.45
C PRO A 501 38.37 16.06 4.06
N LYS A 502 38.27 15.35 5.20
CA LYS A 502 36.99 15.09 5.89
C LYS A 502 36.17 16.38 6.14
N ASP A 503 36.85 17.50 6.37
CA ASP A 503 36.25 18.81 6.61
C ASP A 503 35.53 19.38 5.37
N ARG A 504 35.85 18.90 4.17
CA ARG A 504 35.21 19.33 2.91
C ARG A 504 34.01 18.48 2.51
N VAL A 505 33.74 17.34 3.15
CA VAL A 505 32.52 16.54 2.91
C VAL A 505 31.29 17.33 3.36
N GLU A 506 31.38 18.07 4.47
CA GLU A 506 30.28 18.92 4.92
C GLU A 506 30.00 20.05 3.94
N LYS A 507 31.06 20.69 3.43
CA LYS A 507 30.92 21.74 2.41
C LYS A 507 30.25 21.18 1.15
N HIS A 508 30.64 19.99 0.70
CA HIS A 508 30.01 19.34 -0.44
C HIS A 508 28.52 19.02 -0.20
N LEU A 509 28.17 18.55 1.00
CA LEU A 509 26.77 18.33 1.39
C LEU A 509 25.96 19.64 1.35
N GLN A 510 26.54 20.74 1.84
CA GLN A 510 25.91 22.07 1.81
C GLN A 510 25.71 22.57 0.37
N GLU A 511 26.74 22.47 -0.48
CA GLU A 511 26.67 22.83 -1.90
C GLU A 511 25.60 22.01 -2.63
N LEU A 512 25.55 20.70 -2.38
CA LEU A 512 24.53 19.81 -2.94
C LEU A 512 23.12 20.22 -2.48
N CYS A 513 22.94 20.48 -1.18
CA CYS A 513 21.66 20.94 -0.62
C CYS A 513 21.18 22.22 -1.30
N LEU A 514 22.06 23.22 -1.41
CA LEU A 514 21.78 24.49 -2.08
C LEU A 514 21.44 24.29 -3.56
N GLN A 515 22.20 23.43 -4.26
CA GLN A 515 21.92 23.09 -5.65
C GLN A 515 20.51 22.52 -5.81
N LYS A 516 20.09 21.60 -4.93
CA LYS A 516 18.76 20.98 -4.99
C LYS A 516 17.63 21.95 -4.62
N ILE A 517 17.83 22.83 -3.65
CA ILE A 517 16.87 23.88 -3.30
C ILE A 517 16.69 24.86 -4.46
N ASN A 518 17.79 25.28 -5.09
CA ASN A 518 17.74 26.16 -6.27
C ASN A 518 17.06 25.48 -7.46
N GLU A 519 17.31 24.19 -7.67
CA GLU A 519 16.62 23.38 -8.68
C GLU A 519 15.11 23.36 -8.41
N LEU A 520 14.67 23.10 -7.17
CA LEU A 520 13.26 23.13 -6.78
C LEU A 520 12.60 24.50 -6.99
N SER A 521 13.31 25.57 -6.63
CA SER A 521 12.85 26.96 -6.83
C SER A 521 12.70 27.29 -8.31
N SER A 522 13.65 26.88 -9.16
CA SER A 522 13.61 27.14 -10.61
C SER A 522 12.39 26.55 -11.32
N TYR A 523 11.84 25.44 -10.80
CA TYR A 523 10.64 24.78 -11.32
C TYR A 523 9.37 25.12 -10.52
N GLN A 524 9.40 26.15 -9.65
CA GLN A 524 8.22 26.58 -8.87
C GLN A 524 7.65 25.50 -7.95
N MET A 525 8.48 24.56 -7.47
CA MET A 525 8.05 23.59 -6.44
C MET A 525 8.03 24.23 -5.05
N ILE A 526 8.96 25.16 -4.83
CA ILE A 526 9.12 25.93 -3.60
C ILE A 526 9.44 27.38 -3.97
N TRP A 527 9.16 28.27 -3.05
CA TRP A 527 9.65 29.64 -3.07
C TRP A 527 10.74 29.81 -2.01
N THR A 528 11.79 30.54 -2.35
CA THR A 528 12.87 30.94 -1.44
C THR A 528 13.21 32.40 -1.66
N ASP A 529 13.58 33.10 -0.59
CA ASP A 529 14.21 34.42 -0.66
C ASP A 529 15.64 34.32 -1.21
N THR A 530 16.25 35.46 -1.53
CA THR A 530 17.62 35.54 -2.09
C THR A 530 18.67 34.94 -1.17
N ASP A 531 18.44 35.02 0.14
CA ASP A 531 19.39 34.61 1.17
C ASP A 531 19.09 33.20 1.73
N GLY A 532 17.94 32.60 1.39
CA GLY A 532 17.56 31.25 1.79
C GLY A 532 17.08 31.12 3.25
N PHE A 533 16.69 32.22 3.88
CA PHE A 533 16.17 32.23 5.25
C PHE A 533 14.74 31.70 5.35
N VAL A 534 14.00 31.65 4.24
CA VAL A 534 12.60 31.22 4.25
C VAL A 534 12.32 30.33 3.05
N LEU A 535 11.96 29.08 3.31
CA LEU A 535 11.47 28.12 2.34
C LEU A 535 9.96 27.98 2.49
N LYS A 536 9.22 28.20 1.40
CA LYS A 536 7.76 28.02 1.36
C LYS A 536 7.39 27.01 0.28
N PRO A 537 6.55 26.01 0.59
CA PRO A 537 6.04 25.11 -0.43
C PRO A 537 5.03 25.83 -1.34
N GLU A 538 5.22 25.67 -2.65
CA GLU A 538 4.28 26.11 -3.68
C GLU A 538 3.33 24.97 -4.07
N GLU A 539 2.25 25.27 -4.77
CA GLU A 539 1.22 24.28 -5.13
C GLU A 539 1.79 23.07 -5.89
N PRO A 540 2.67 23.21 -6.90
CA PRO A 540 3.27 22.04 -7.56
C PRO A 540 4.07 21.14 -6.62
N GLY A 541 4.78 21.72 -5.64
CA GLY A 541 5.51 20.96 -4.62
C GLY A 541 4.57 20.19 -3.68
N ARG A 542 3.43 20.80 -3.32
CA ARG A 542 2.37 20.15 -2.52
C ARG A 542 1.77 18.97 -3.26
N LEU A 543 1.43 19.15 -4.54
CA LEU A 543 0.89 18.08 -5.39
C LEU A 543 1.91 16.96 -5.56
N MET A 544 3.19 17.28 -5.78
CA MET A 544 4.26 16.28 -5.94
C MET A 544 4.37 15.40 -4.70
N THR A 545 4.31 16.02 -3.52
CA THR A 545 4.39 15.30 -2.24
C THR A 545 3.12 14.49 -1.96
N LYS A 546 1.94 15.10 -2.14
CA LYS A 546 0.63 14.48 -1.88
C LYS A 546 0.44 13.20 -2.71
N TYR A 547 0.81 13.24 -3.98
CA TYR A 547 0.66 12.11 -4.90
C TYR A 547 1.92 11.25 -5.03
N TYR A 548 2.98 11.55 -4.27
CA TYR A 548 4.24 10.82 -4.25
C TYR A 548 4.89 10.68 -5.64
N LEU A 549 4.91 11.80 -6.37
CA LEU A 549 5.36 11.89 -7.76
C LEU A 549 6.86 12.15 -7.83
N LYS A 550 7.51 11.58 -8.84
CA LYS A 550 8.90 11.88 -9.19
C LYS A 550 9.02 13.31 -9.70
N PHE A 551 10.16 13.93 -9.43
CA PHE A 551 10.41 15.32 -9.80
C PHE A 551 10.30 15.56 -11.30
N ASP A 552 10.82 14.65 -12.13
CA ASP A 552 10.78 14.77 -13.59
C ASP A 552 9.35 14.66 -14.16
N THR A 553 8.48 13.84 -13.55
CA THR A 553 7.06 13.82 -13.88
C THR A 553 6.42 15.17 -13.61
N MET A 554 6.71 15.79 -12.46
CA MET A 554 6.17 17.12 -12.14
C MET A 554 6.71 18.21 -13.06
N LYS A 555 7.96 18.11 -13.56
CA LYS A 555 8.45 19.02 -14.61
C LYS A 555 7.57 18.96 -15.86
N HIS A 556 7.21 17.77 -16.32
CA HIS A 556 6.33 17.62 -17.50
C HIS A 556 4.95 18.25 -17.29
N ILE A 557 4.40 18.14 -16.08
CA ILE A 557 3.11 18.71 -15.72
C ILE A 557 3.16 20.24 -15.68
N ILE A 558 4.22 20.80 -15.09
CA ILE A 558 4.37 22.24 -14.95
C ILE A 558 4.52 22.91 -16.32
N HIS A 559 5.17 22.23 -17.27
CA HIS A 559 5.36 22.69 -18.65
C HIS A 559 4.17 22.38 -19.57
N ALA A 560 3.08 21.81 -19.05
CA ALA A 560 1.89 21.54 -19.84
C ALA A 560 1.25 22.87 -20.34
N PRO A 561 0.73 22.91 -21.58
CA PRO A 561 0.05 24.09 -22.13
C PRO A 561 -1.15 24.52 -21.29
N THR A 562 -1.46 25.82 -21.28
CA THR A 562 -2.63 26.36 -20.58
C THR A 562 -3.92 25.95 -21.30
N GLY A 563 -4.65 24.98 -20.74
CA GLY A 563 -5.91 24.47 -21.32
C GLY A 563 -5.72 23.27 -22.26
N TYR A 564 -4.81 22.37 -21.88
CA TYR A 564 -4.59 21.12 -22.60
C TYR A 564 -5.87 20.27 -22.72
N SER A 565 -5.99 19.57 -23.85
CA SER A 565 -7.07 18.63 -24.15
C SER A 565 -6.87 17.27 -23.46
N VAL A 566 -7.89 16.40 -23.50
CA VAL A 566 -7.81 15.02 -22.98
C VAL A 566 -6.70 14.21 -23.69
N ASP A 567 -6.49 14.45 -24.99
CA ASP A 567 -5.39 13.86 -25.78
C ASP A 567 -4.01 14.26 -25.22
N GLU A 568 -3.80 15.56 -25.02
CA GLU A 568 -2.55 16.10 -24.49
C GLU A 568 -2.32 15.66 -23.03
N ALA A 569 -3.38 15.61 -22.23
CA ALA A 569 -3.35 15.05 -20.89
C ALA A 569 -2.86 13.59 -20.91
N LEU A 570 -3.38 12.78 -21.84
CA LEU A 570 -2.96 11.39 -21.98
C LEU A 570 -1.48 11.30 -22.39
N HIS A 571 -1.01 12.16 -23.28
CA HIS A 571 0.41 12.26 -23.63
C HIS A 571 1.30 12.59 -22.43
N ILE A 572 0.88 13.49 -21.54
CA ILE A 572 1.61 13.83 -20.30
C ILE A 572 1.69 12.59 -19.39
N VAL A 573 0.58 11.88 -19.17
CA VAL A 573 0.57 10.65 -18.35
C VAL A 573 1.48 9.58 -18.95
N CYS A 574 1.48 9.40 -20.28
CA CYS A 574 2.35 8.44 -20.95
C CYS A 574 3.85 8.77 -20.85
N ARG A 575 4.22 10.02 -20.54
CA ARG A 575 5.60 10.46 -20.33
C ARG A 575 6.06 10.36 -18.87
N ALA A 576 5.16 10.03 -17.94
CA ALA A 576 5.47 9.95 -16.52
C ALA A 576 6.66 8.98 -16.24
N GLU A 577 7.54 9.41 -15.33
CA GLU A 577 8.75 8.71 -14.94
C GLU A 577 8.47 7.54 -13.99
N GLU A 578 7.29 7.52 -13.36
CA GLU A 578 6.81 6.40 -12.56
C GLU A 578 6.63 5.14 -13.42
N ILE A 579 6.32 5.31 -14.71
CA ILE A 579 6.09 4.22 -15.65
C ILE A 579 7.23 4.06 -16.67
N SER A 580 8.40 4.67 -16.40
CA SER A 580 9.61 4.61 -17.26
C SER A 580 10.16 3.22 -17.47
N TRP A 581 9.95 2.33 -16.51
CA TRP A 581 10.38 0.94 -16.57
C TRP A 581 9.61 0.09 -17.60
N ILE A 582 8.47 0.55 -18.13
CA ILE A 582 7.73 -0.16 -19.20
C ILE A 582 8.54 -0.02 -20.50
N GLN A 583 8.91 -1.11 -21.17
CA GLN A 583 9.70 -1.01 -22.40
C GLN A 583 8.91 -1.43 -23.65
N LEU A 584 9.23 -0.82 -24.79
CA LEU A 584 8.74 -1.24 -26.11
C LEU A 584 9.52 -2.45 -26.60
N ARG A 585 8.87 -3.61 -26.71
CA ARG A 585 9.51 -4.87 -27.14
C ARG A 585 9.37 -5.08 -28.64
N ARG A 586 10.32 -5.81 -29.24
CA ARG A 586 10.34 -6.05 -30.71
C ARG A 586 9.13 -6.84 -31.21
N ASN A 587 8.67 -7.83 -30.45
CA ASN A 587 7.55 -8.71 -30.78
C ASN A 587 6.18 -8.01 -30.70
N GLU A 588 6.07 -6.90 -29.96
CA GLU A 588 4.81 -6.16 -29.77
C GLU A 588 4.59 -5.09 -30.86
N LYS A 589 5.66 -4.68 -31.57
CA LYS A 589 5.60 -3.58 -32.55
C LYS A 589 4.56 -3.81 -33.65
N LYS A 590 4.44 -5.05 -34.16
CA LYS A 590 3.47 -5.36 -35.23
C LYS A 590 2.05 -5.12 -34.73
N THR A 591 1.69 -5.72 -33.59
CA THR A 591 0.39 -5.55 -32.95
C THR A 591 0.10 -4.09 -32.65
N LEU A 592 1.05 -3.35 -32.07
CA LEU A 592 0.87 -1.92 -31.77
C LEU A 592 0.65 -1.07 -33.03
N ASN A 593 1.34 -1.38 -34.13
CA ASN A 593 1.12 -0.70 -35.40
C ASN A 593 -0.27 -0.99 -35.97
N ASP A 594 -0.74 -2.24 -35.84
CA ASP A 594 -2.07 -2.66 -36.31
C ASP A 594 -3.17 -1.97 -35.50
N VAL A 595 -2.99 -1.84 -34.18
CA VAL A 595 -3.90 -1.11 -33.29
C VAL A 595 -3.92 0.38 -33.62
N ASN A 596 -2.76 1.04 -33.80
CA ASN A 596 -2.71 2.47 -34.17
C ASN A 596 -3.20 2.75 -35.60
N ALA A 597 -3.12 1.77 -36.51
CA ALA A 597 -3.71 1.90 -37.84
C ALA A 597 -5.23 2.01 -37.75
N ASP A 598 -5.82 1.32 -36.78
CA ASP A 598 -7.22 1.41 -36.37
C ASP A 598 -8.19 1.33 -37.56
N LYS A 599 -8.16 0.19 -38.24
CA LYS A 599 -8.99 -0.05 -39.44
C LYS A 599 -10.49 -0.02 -39.14
N GLU A 600 -10.87 -0.35 -37.91
CA GLU A 600 -12.25 -0.43 -37.44
C GLU A 600 -12.74 0.88 -36.80
N GLY A 601 -11.87 1.89 -36.66
CA GLY A 601 -12.22 3.19 -36.08
C GLY A 601 -12.61 3.12 -34.60
N ARG A 602 -11.96 2.24 -33.83
CA ARG A 602 -12.24 2.02 -32.40
C ARG A 602 -11.55 3.03 -31.49
N LEU A 603 -10.41 3.61 -31.89
CA LEU A 603 -9.62 4.50 -31.03
C LEU A 603 -10.08 5.94 -31.18
N ARG A 604 -10.13 6.66 -30.05
CA ARG A 604 -10.43 8.10 -30.01
C ARG A 604 -9.26 8.93 -30.53
N PHE A 605 -8.05 8.60 -30.09
CA PHE A 605 -6.82 9.30 -30.48
C PHE A 605 -5.79 8.34 -31.08
N HIS A 606 -4.95 8.85 -31.97
CA HIS A 606 -3.91 8.10 -32.69
C HIS A 606 -2.55 8.78 -32.58
N ILE A 607 -1.48 8.00 -32.60
CA ILE A 607 -0.13 8.54 -32.76
C ILE A 607 0.08 8.98 -34.21
N ASN A 608 0.39 10.27 -34.37
CA ASN A 608 0.65 10.89 -35.66
C ASN A 608 2.15 11.14 -35.88
N ASP A 609 2.57 11.22 -37.14
CA ASP A 609 3.91 11.64 -37.55
C ASP A 609 4.04 13.18 -37.57
N ASN A 610 5.25 13.69 -37.82
CA ASN A 610 5.51 15.14 -37.89
C ASN A 610 4.70 15.87 -38.98
N LYS A 611 4.02 15.15 -39.89
CA LYS A 611 3.15 15.69 -40.93
C LYS A 611 1.66 15.54 -40.58
N GLY A 612 1.33 15.12 -39.36
CA GLY A 612 -0.03 14.92 -38.89
C GLY A 612 -0.72 13.67 -39.41
N LYS A 613 0.01 12.74 -40.06
CA LYS A 613 -0.57 11.48 -40.55
C LYS A 613 -0.37 10.35 -39.54
N ARG A 614 -1.30 9.39 -39.47
CA ARG A 614 -1.17 8.23 -38.59
C ARG A 614 0.17 7.53 -38.78
N LYS A 615 0.93 7.41 -37.69
CA LYS A 615 2.26 6.82 -37.70
C LYS A 615 2.15 5.31 -37.94
N LYS A 616 2.84 4.82 -38.97
CA LYS A 616 2.86 3.39 -39.33
C LYS A 616 3.76 2.53 -38.42
N ARG A 617 4.66 3.17 -37.66
CA ARG A 617 5.68 2.50 -36.87
C ARG A 617 5.79 3.14 -35.48
N ILE A 618 5.31 2.42 -34.48
CA ILE A 618 5.54 2.74 -33.07
C ILE A 618 7.00 2.45 -32.71
N GLN A 619 7.68 3.45 -32.19
CA GLN A 619 9.14 3.44 -31.99
C GLN A 619 9.55 3.77 -30.56
N THR A 620 8.73 4.50 -29.81
CA THR A 620 9.03 4.87 -28.43
C THR A 620 8.11 4.17 -27.43
N ARG A 621 8.51 4.19 -26.15
CA ARG A 621 7.72 3.68 -25.04
C ARG A 621 6.43 4.48 -24.86
N GLU A 622 6.53 5.79 -24.93
CA GLU A 622 5.42 6.72 -24.74
C GLU A 622 4.34 6.48 -25.80
N GLU A 623 4.74 6.23 -27.05
CA GLU A 623 3.84 5.85 -28.14
C GLU A 623 3.15 4.50 -27.88
N LYS A 624 3.88 3.50 -27.36
CA LYS A 624 3.27 2.23 -26.94
C LYS A 624 2.18 2.46 -25.89
N LEU A 625 2.51 3.21 -24.84
CA LEU A 625 1.59 3.47 -23.74
C LEU A 625 0.34 4.22 -24.21
N PHE A 626 0.51 5.21 -25.08
CA PHE A 626 -0.60 5.98 -25.63
C PHE A 626 -1.57 5.11 -26.45
N VAL A 627 -1.04 4.24 -27.30
CA VAL A 627 -1.85 3.32 -28.13
C VAL A 627 -2.59 2.32 -27.23
N LEU A 628 -1.90 1.72 -26.26
CA LEU A 628 -2.52 0.76 -25.34
C LEU A 628 -3.55 1.42 -24.43
N ALA A 629 -3.33 2.65 -23.98
CA ALA A 629 -4.31 3.41 -23.21
C ALA A 629 -5.59 3.69 -24.00
N ASN A 630 -5.45 4.15 -25.25
CA ASN A 630 -6.59 4.34 -26.13
C ASN A 630 -7.36 3.03 -26.37
N ASP A 631 -6.67 1.92 -26.66
CA ASP A 631 -7.30 0.60 -26.88
C ASP A 631 -8.00 0.11 -25.61
N TRP A 632 -7.42 0.36 -24.43
CA TRP A 632 -8.02 -0.02 -23.16
C TRP A 632 -9.29 0.76 -22.83
N LEU A 633 -9.32 2.05 -23.16
CA LEU A 633 -10.44 2.95 -22.92
C LEU A 633 -11.62 2.73 -23.89
N THR A 634 -11.45 1.92 -24.94
CA THR A 634 -12.59 1.38 -25.71
C THR A 634 -13.52 0.50 -24.86
N GLY A 635 -13.00 0.01 -23.75
CA GLY A 635 -13.64 -0.90 -22.82
C GLY A 635 -13.54 -2.38 -23.19
N ASP A 636 -13.11 -2.69 -24.41
CA ASP A 636 -12.94 -4.02 -24.98
C ASP A 636 -11.57 -4.07 -25.72
N PRO A 637 -10.45 -4.06 -24.97
CA PRO A 637 -9.11 -3.94 -25.56
C PRO A 637 -8.80 -5.13 -26.46
N SER A 638 -8.23 -4.84 -27.63
CA SER A 638 -7.68 -5.88 -28.52
C SER A 638 -6.41 -6.51 -27.98
N VAL A 639 -5.68 -5.78 -27.12
CA VAL A 639 -4.44 -6.25 -26.49
C VAL A 639 -4.57 -6.20 -24.97
N HIS A 640 -4.52 -7.37 -24.34
CA HIS A 640 -4.44 -7.47 -22.89
C HIS A 640 -2.98 -7.38 -22.42
N ASP A 641 -2.47 -6.14 -22.28
CA ASP A 641 -1.16 -5.87 -21.66
C ASP A 641 -1.33 -5.53 -20.17
N LEU A 642 -0.58 -6.23 -19.31
CA LEU A 642 -0.58 -6.00 -17.87
C LEU A 642 -0.07 -4.60 -17.49
N SER A 643 0.79 -4.00 -18.33
CA SER A 643 1.29 -2.64 -18.15
C SER A 643 0.16 -1.61 -18.00
N MET A 644 -1.00 -1.84 -18.61
CA MET A 644 -2.13 -0.93 -18.52
C MET A 644 -2.77 -0.90 -17.14
N THR A 645 -2.85 -2.05 -16.46
CA THR A 645 -3.39 -2.14 -15.10
C THR A 645 -2.69 -1.18 -14.14
N GLN A 646 -1.41 -0.91 -14.37
CA GLN A 646 -0.56 -0.08 -13.52
C GLN A 646 -0.62 1.41 -13.88
N MET A 647 -0.92 1.74 -15.14
CA MET A 647 -1.17 3.12 -15.56
C MET A 647 -2.44 3.68 -14.91
N HIS A 648 -3.48 2.86 -14.76
CA HIS A 648 -4.72 3.22 -14.06
C HIS A 648 -4.50 3.57 -12.59
N GLU A 649 -3.56 2.92 -11.91
CA GLU A 649 -3.28 3.17 -10.49
C GLU A 649 -2.56 4.51 -10.24
N ARG A 650 -2.00 5.14 -11.29
CA ARG A 650 -1.05 6.27 -11.18
C ARG A 650 -1.51 7.54 -11.88
N VAL A 651 -2.81 7.73 -12.11
CA VAL A 651 -3.30 8.90 -12.86
C VAL A 651 -3.23 10.16 -11.99
N LEU A 652 -2.67 11.22 -12.56
CA LEU A 652 -2.43 12.48 -11.88
C LEU A 652 -3.56 13.48 -12.06
N TYR A 653 -3.88 14.16 -10.97
CA TYR A 653 -4.65 15.38 -10.98
C TYR A 653 -3.71 16.56 -11.27
N ILE A 654 -3.89 17.19 -12.44
CA ILE A 654 -3.07 18.33 -12.88
C ILE A 654 -3.93 19.59 -12.82
N GLN A 655 -3.72 20.43 -11.81
CA GLN A 655 -4.43 21.70 -11.69
C GLN A 655 -3.53 22.90 -11.94
N LYS A 656 -3.94 23.71 -12.90
CA LYS A 656 -3.48 25.10 -13.07
C LYS A 656 -4.60 26.04 -13.52
N ASN A 657 -5.53 25.53 -14.34
CA ASN A 657 -6.55 26.31 -15.04
C ASN A 657 -7.85 25.52 -15.20
N TYR A 658 -8.96 26.20 -15.50
CA TYR A 658 -10.29 25.61 -15.59
C TYR A 658 -10.36 24.45 -16.61
N LYS A 659 -10.05 24.69 -17.89
CA LYS A 659 -10.09 23.67 -18.96
C LYS A 659 -9.16 22.48 -18.70
N GLY A 660 -7.95 22.73 -18.19
CA GLY A 660 -7.01 21.67 -17.84
C GLY A 660 -7.57 20.77 -16.73
N THR A 661 -8.17 21.37 -15.70
CA THR A 661 -8.80 20.64 -14.59
C THR A 661 -9.92 19.73 -15.09
N ILE A 662 -10.80 20.24 -15.96
CA ILE A 662 -11.87 19.45 -16.57
C ILE A 662 -11.27 18.28 -17.39
N SER A 663 -10.33 18.56 -18.30
CA SER A 663 -9.66 17.53 -19.12
C SER A 663 -8.99 16.44 -18.28
N SER A 664 -8.25 16.82 -17.24
CA SER A 664 -7.58 15.87 -16.34
C SER A 664 -8.58 15.04 -15.54
N THR A 665 -9.66 15.64 -15.06
CA THR A 665 -10.68 14.93 -14.27
C THR A 665 -11.48 13.95 -15.14
N LEU A 666 -11.77 14.31 -16.39
CA LEU A 666 -12.39 13.41 -17.36
C LEU A 666 -11.48 12.24 -17.74
N LEU A 667 -10.19 12.51 -17.98
CA LEU A 667 -9.21 11.44 -18.27
C LEU A 667 -9.05 10.50 -17.08
N ALA A 668 -8.95 11.06 -15.88
CA ALA A 668 -8.92 10.34 -14.62
C ALA A 668 -10.09 9.36 -14.48
N LYS A 669 -11.33 9.85 -14.62
CA LYS A 669 -12.53 9.02 -14.65
C LYS A 669 -12.48 7.96 -15.73
N SER A 670 -12.07 8.33 -16.93
CA SER A 670 -12.03 7.43 -18.07
C SER A 670 -11.09 6.25 -17.80
N LEU A 671 -9.90 6.55 -17.29
CA LEU A 671 -8.93 5.55 -16.86
C LEU A 671 -9.49 4.72 -15.69
N PHE A 672 -10.19 5.36 -14.73
CA PHE A 672 -10.80 4.67 -13.60
C PHE A 672 -11.83 3.61 -14.03
N GLN A 673 -12.76 4.01 -14.89
CA GLN A 673 -13.85 3.17 -15.40
C GLN A 673 -13.44 2.28 -16.58
N LYS A 674 -12.22 2.44 -17.08
CA LYS A 674 -11.69 1.74 -18.26
C LYS A 674 -12.63 1.93 -19.45
N LEU A 675 -13.08 3.17 -19.65
CA LEU A 675 -14.08 3.54 -20.64
C LEU A 675 -13.95 5.03 -20.94
N TRP A 676 -14.03 5.44 -22.20
CA TRP A 676 -14.07 6.87 -22.54
C TRP A 676 -15.34 7.58 -22.02
N ASP A 677 -15.19 8.87 -21.74
CA ASP A 677 -16.25 9.79 -21.31
C ASP A 677 -17.40 9.90 -22.34
N ASP A 678 -17.10 9.76 -23.62
CA ASP A 678 -18.05 9.78 -24.74
C ASP A 678 -18.54 8.38 -25.16
N SER A 679 -18.25 7.35 -24.38
CA SER A 679 -18.63 5.98 -24.72
C SER A 679 -20.15 5.76 -24.67
N PRO A 680 -20.75 5.08 -25.66
CA PRO A 680 -22.17 4.72 -25.64
C PRO A 680 -22.50 3.61 -24.63
N TYR A 681 -21.49 2.97 -24.02
CA TYR A 681 -21.66 1.79 -23.17
C TYR A 681 -21.56 2.11 -21.66
N LEU A 682 -22.19 3.21 -21.22
CA LEU A 682 -22.14 3.73 -19.85
C LEU A 682 -22.45 2.67 -18.76
N LEU A 683 -23.34 1.72 -19.06
CA LEU A 683 -23.77 0.69 -18.10
C LEU A 683 -22.67 -0.32 -17.75
N LYS A 684 -21.58 -0.41 -18.53
CA LYS A 684 -20.40 -1.25 -18.23
C LYS A 684 -19.79 -0.94 -16.85
N GLN A 685 -20.01 0.27 -16.34
CA GLN A 685 -19.49 0.72 -15.06
C GLN A 685 -20.16 0.01 -13.86
N LEU A 686 -21.33 -0.61 -14.06
CA LEU A 686 -22.07 -1.27 -12.99
C LEU A 686 -21.53 -2.68 -12.72
N PRO A 687 -21.45 -3.10 -11.43
CA PRO A 687 -21.07 -4.45 -11.07
C PRO A 687 -21.92 -5.51 -11.78
N GLY A 688 -21.25 -6.49 -12.41
CA GLY A 688 -21.92 -7.57 -13.14
C GLY A 688 -22.23 -7.28 -14.61
N ILE A 689 -21.99 -6.06 -15.11
CA ILE A 689 -22.15 -5.71 -16.53
C ILE A 689 -20.79 -5.68 -17.23
N GLY A 690 -20.54 -6.70 -18.07
CA GLY A 690 -19.40 -6.69 -19.00
C GLY A 690 -19.75 -6.00 -20.33
N MET A 691 -18.76 -5.82 -21.21
CA MET A 691 -18.97 -5.19 -22.52
C MET A 691 -20.01 -5.89 -23.40
N VAL A 692 -20.07 -7.22 -23.35
CA VAL A 692 -21.09 -8.01 -24.08
C VAL A 692 -22.50 -7.64 -23.61
N THR A 693 -22.70 -7.60 -22.29
CA THR A 693 -23.97 -7.21 -21.67
C THR A 693 -24.31 -5.75 -21.98
N ALA A 694 -23.33 -4.84 -21.92
CA ALA A 694 -23.54 -3.43 -22.23
C ALA A 694 -23.95 -3.21 -23.70
N LYS A 695 -23.33 -3.92 -24.65
CA LYS A 695 -23.70 -3.91 -26.07
C LYS A 695 -25.13 -4.41 -26.29
N ALA A 696 -25.52 -5.49 -25.60
CA ALA A 696 -26.88 -6.06 -25.68
C ALA A 696 -27.95 -5.13 -25.06
N LEU A 697 -27.64 -4.46 -23.94
CA LEU A 697 -28.53 -3.45 -23.36
C LEU A 697 -28.69 -2.24 -24.29
N HIS A 698 -27.57 -1.79 -24.89
CA HIS A 698 -27.58 -0.69 -25.85
C HIS A 698 -28.42 -1.01 -27.10
N SER A 699 -28.37 -2.24 -27.62
CA SER A 699 -29.18 -2.65 -28.78
C SER A 699 -30.67 -2.73 -28.47
N MET A 700 -31.06 -2.99 -27.21
CA MET A 700 -32.44 -2.89 -26.73
C MET A 700 -32.89 -1.45 -26.42
N GLY A 701 -32.01 -0.45 -26.59
CA GLY A 701 -32.31 0.95 -26.30
C GLY A 701 -32.10 1.38 -24.85
N VAL A 702 -31.58 0.49 -23.99
CA VAL A 702 -31.23 0.83 -22.60
C VAL A 702 -29.83 1.45 -22.59
N ARG A 703 -29.77 2.78 -22.69
CA ARG A 703 -28.51 3.54 -22.88
C ARG A 703 -28.06 4.37 -21.68
N SER A 704 -28.92 4.58 -20.68
CA SER A 704 -28.61 5.36 -19.47
C SER A 704 -28.98 4.60 -18.19
N PHE A 705 -28.51 5.10 -17.04
CA PHE A 705 -28.85 4.54 -15.73
C PHE A 705 -30.35 4.63 -15.44
N GLU A 706 -31.01 5.70 -15.88
CA GLU A 706 -32.46 5.90 -15.78
C GLU A 706 -33.22 4.89 -16.63
N ALA A 707 -32.79 4.70 -17.89
CA ALA A 707 -33.41 3.71 -18.76
C ALA A 707 -33.27 2.29 -18.19
N LEU A 708 -32.17 1.99 -17.49
CA LEU A 708 -31.98 0.70 -16.82
C LEU A 708 -32.87 0.57 -15.57
N ALA A 709 -33.08 1.66 -14.83
CA ALA A 709 -33.99 1.70 -13.67
C ALA A 709 -35.45 1.43 -14.09
N GLU A 710 -35.84 1.90 -15.28
CA GLU A 710 -37.19 1.71 -15.84
C GLU A 710 -37.35 0.38 -16.59
N ALA A 711 -36.26 -0.21 -17.09
CA ALA A 711 -36.30 -1.45 -17.85
C ALA A 711 -36.86 -2.64 -17.04
N ASP A 712 -37.58 -3.53 -17.73
CA ASP A 712 -38.08 -4.78 -17.17
C ASP A 712 -36.92 -5.78 -16.95
N PRO A 713 -36.69 -6.26 -15.71
CA PRO A 713 -35.70 -7.29 -15.40
C PRO A 713 -35.74 -8.51 -16.32
N ARG A 714 -36.94 -8.92 -16.75
CA ARG A 714 -37.14 -10.13 -17.55
C ARG A 714 -36.70 -9.93 -18.99
N ARG A 715 -36.96 -8.76 -19.54
CA ARG A 715 -36.46 -8.37 -20.86
C ARG A 715 -34.93 -8.29 -20.87
N ILE A 716 -34.33 -7.80 -19.79
CA ILE A 716 -32.87 -7.78 -19.63
C ILE A 716 -32.31 -9.22 -19.66
N GLU A 717 -32.91 -10.15 -18.92
CA GLU A 717 -32.51 -11.57 -18.89
C GLU A 717 -32.55 -12.21 -20.28
N ILE A 718 -33.65 -11.98 -21.02
CA ILE A 718 -33.85 -12.51 -22.37
C ILE A 718 -32.78 -11.96 -23.33
N VAL A 719 -32.61 -10.63 -23.40
CA VAL A 719 -31.68 -10.01 -24.36
C VAL A 719 -30.22 -10.29 -24.05
N THR A 720 -29.89 -10.45 -22.76
CA THR A 720 -28.51 -10.77 -22.34
C THR A 720 -28.22 -12.27 -22.36
N GLY A 721 -29.22 -13.13 -22.59
CA GLY A 721 -29.07 -14.58 -22.54
C GLY A 721 -28.72 -15.11 -21.15
N ARG A 722 -29.11 -14.39 -20.10
CA ARG A 722 -28.78 -14.71 -18.70
C ARG A 722 -30.00 -15.26 -17.97
N LYS A 723 -29.77 -16.18 -17.04
CA LYS A 723 -30.84 -16.80 -16.26
C LYS A 723 -31.31 -15.89 -15.12
N TYR A 724 -32.57 -16.03 -14.74
CA TYR A 724 -33.10 -15.47 -13.50
C TYR A 724 -32.21 -15.81 -12.30
N PRO A 725 -31.93 -14.88 -11.36
CA PRO A 725 -32.40 -13.50 -11.22
C PRO A 725 -31.43 -12.40 -11.69
N PHE A 726 -30.71 -12.62 -12.79
CA PHE A 726 -29.71 -11.67 -13.28
C PHE A 726 -30.24 -10.25 -13.53
N GLY A 727 -31.45 -10.10 -14.07
CA GLY A 727 -32.05 -8.80 -14.35
C GLY A 727 -32.30 -7.99 -13.07
N ASN A 728 -32.74 -8.68 -12.00
CA ASN A 728 -32.95 -8.06 -10.69
C ASN A 728 -31.61 -7.63 -10.07
N HIS A 729 -30.60 -8.50 -10.10
CA HIS A 729 -29.28 -8.17 -9.57
C HIS A 729 -28.64 -6.96 -10.28
N ILE A 730 -28.82 -6.84 -11.59
CA ILE A 730 -28.36 -5.65 -12.32
C ILE A 730 -29.11 -4.39 -11.85
N LYS A 731 -30.42 -4.45 -11.66
CA LYS A 731 -31.16 -3.28 -11.17
C LYS A 731 -30.80 -2.92 -9.74
N GLU A 732 -30.57 -3.91 -8.88
CA GLU A 732 -30.04 -3.71 -7.54
C GLU A 732 -28.68 -3.00 -7.57
N SER A 733 -27.83 -3.29 -8.58
CA SER A 733 -26.54 -2.62 -8.71
C SER A 733 -26.64 -1.09 -8.90
N LEU A 734 -27.80 -0.55 -9.31
CA LEU A 734 -28.04 0.90 -9.36
C LEU A 734 -28.00 1.55 -7.97
N SER A 735 -28.16 0.77 -6.89
CA SER A 735 -27.98 1.28 -5.53
C SER A 735 -26.55 1.70 -5.23
N SER A 736 -25.58 1.34 -6.09
CA SER A 736 -24.19 1.79 -5.99
C SER A 736 -23.95 3.21 -6.54
N LEU A 737 -24.94 3.80 -7.23
CA LEU A 737 -24.83 5.16 -7.75
C LEU A 737 -24.96 6.21 -6.62
N PRO A 738 -24.31 7.38 -6.77
CA PRO A 738 -24.46 8.47 -5.83
C PRO A 738 -25.89 9.02 -5.78
N PRO A 739 -26.26 9.76 -4.71
CA PRO A 739 -27.57 10.41 -4.64
C PRO A 739 -27.75 11.40 -5.80
N LYS A 740 -28.98 11.50 -6.31
CA LYS A 740 -29.35 12.48 -7.33
C LYS A 740 -29.25 13.89 -6.74
N VAL A 741 -28.58 14.77 -7.48
CA VAL A 741 -28.38 16.17 -7.11
C VAL A 741 -28.67 17.07 -8.31
N GLU A 742 -28.90 18.34 -8.01
CA GLU A 742 -29.07 19.43 -8.97
C GLU A 742 -28.12 20.56 -8.58
N ILE A 743 -27.45 21.15 -9.57
CA ILE A 743 -26.64 22.37 -9.41
C ILE A 743 -27.32 23.50 -10.17
N LYS A 744 -27.27 24.71 -9.61
CA LYS A 744 -27.84 25.92 -10.23
C LYS A 744 -26.90 27.10 -10.04
N VAL A 745 -26.73 27.91 -11.07
CA VAL A 745 -25.90 29.14 -11.02
C VAL A 745 -26.76 30.34 -11.37
N GLU A 746 -26.80 31.33 -10.50
CA GLU A 746 -27.62 32.54 -10.68
C GLU A 746 -26.84 33.80 -10.31
N GLU A 747 -27.11 34.91 -11.01
CA GLU A 747 -26.64 36.24 -10.58
C GLU A 747 -27.62 36.82 -9.55
N VAL A 748 -27.16 36.98 -8.31
CA VAL A 748 -28.00 37.45 -7.18
C VAL A 748 -27.97 38.96 -7.04
N GLU A 749 -26.80 39.58 -7.25
CA GLU A 749 -26.64 41.04 -7.19
C GLU A 749 -25.70 41.54 -8.29
N CYS A 750 -26.09 42.62 -8.96
CA CYS A 750 -25.23 43.35 -9.88
C CYS A 750 -24.88 44.71 -9.25
N GLN A 751 -23.64 44.86 -8.76
CA GLN A 751 -23.20 46.13 -8.18
C GLN A 751 -22.83 47.14 -9.27
N LYS A 752 -23.19 48.41 -9.06
CA LYS A 752 -22.90 49.53 -10.00
C LYS A 752 -21.40 49.74 -10.27
N GLN A 753 -20.52 49.16 -9.45
CA GLN A 753 -19.06 49.25 -9.55
C GLN A 753 -18.44 48.16 -10.45
N GLY A 754 -19.24 47.32 -11.13
CA GLY A 754 -18.72 46.35 -12.10
C GLY A 754 -18.36 44.98 -11.51
N VAL A 755 -18.82 44.65 -10.29
CA VAL A 755 -18.69 43.31 -9.70
C VAL A 755 -20.06 42.63 -9.69
N SER A 756 -20.12 41.41 -10.24
CA SER A 756 -21.28 40.52 -10.21
C SER A 756 -21.15 39.53 -9.06
N LYS A 757 -22.24 39.34 -8.31
CA LYS A 757 -22.33 38.36 -7.24
C LYS A 757 -23.14 37.17 -7.73
N LEU A 758 -22.49 36.02 -7.86
CA LEU A 758 -23.09 34.77 -8.32
C LEU A 758 -23.38 33.87 -7.12
N ALA A 759 -24.55 33.26 -7.07
CA ALA A 759 -24.82 32.14 -6.17
C ALA A 759 -24.80 30.84 -6.96
N VAL A 760 -24.03 29.88 -6.46
CA VAL A 760 -24.06 28.50 -6.93
C VAL A 760 -24.74 27.68 -5.83
N THR A 761 -25.85 27.04 -6.16
CA THR A 761 -26.67 26.27 -5.23
C THR A 761 -26.70 24.80 -5.66
N LEU A 762 -26.37 23.91 -4.73
CA LEU A 762 -26.42 22.46 -4.88
C LEU A 762 -27.56 21.91 -4.01
N THR A 763 -28.48 21.16 -4.63
CA THR A 763 -29.66 20.59 -3.96
C THR A 763 -29.69 19.08 -4.12
N ARG A 764 -29.92 18.36 -3.03
CA ARG A 764 -30.09 16.90 -3.03
C ARG A 764 -31.54 16.52 -3.33
N LEU A 765 -31.74 15.74 -4.37
CA LEU A 765 -33.05 15.30 -4.85
C LEU A 765 -33.45 13.90 -4.34
N SER A 766 -32.48 13.06 -3.98
CA SER A 766 -32.74 11.72 -3.41
C SER A 766 -32.06 11.51 -2.06
N GLN A 767 -32.64 10.67 -1.21
CA GLN A 767 -31.97 10.24 0.02
C GLN A 767 -30.73 9.40 -0.32
N PRO A 768 -29.66 9.49 0.49
CA PRO A 768 -28.53 8.58 0.35
C PRO A 768 -29.03 7.16 0.64
N LEU A 769 -28.88 6.25 -0.32
CA LEU A 769 -29.03 4.83 -0.03
C LEU A 769 -27.95 4.42 0.97
N VAL A 770 -28.21 3.37 1.76
CA VAL A 770 -27.22 2.79 2.69
C VAL A 770 -26.13 2.08 1.86
N SER A 771 -25.34 2.86 1.14
CA SER A 771 -24.14 2.42 0.46
C SER A 771 -23.02 2.40 1.47
N THR A 772 -22.25 1.32 1.50
CA THR A 772 -20.99 1.26 2.26
C THR A 772 -19.91 2.15 1.63
N LYS A 773 -20.13 2.60 0.38
CA LYS A 773 -19.21 3.43 -0.40
C LYS A 773 -19.57 4.90 -0.24
N ARG A 774 -18.57 5.73 0.05
CA ARG A 774 -18.70 7.19 0.15
C ARG A 774 -18.53 7.80 -1.23
N HIS A 775 -19.39 8.75 -1.58
CA HIS A 775 -19.38 9.40 -2.89
C HIS A 775 -18.87 10.84 -2.84
N TYR A 776 -18.04 11.22 -3.81
CA TYR A 776 -17.48 12.58 -3.91
C TYR A 776 -17.64 13.18 -5.31
N ALA A 777 -17.79 14.50 -5.35
CA ALA A 777 -17.76 15.27 -6.58
C ALA A 777 -16.99 16.59 -6.40
N ASP A 778 -16.25 17.01 -7.42
CA ASP A 778 -15.61 18.32 -7.49
C ASP A 778 -16.60 19.35 -8.05
N MET A 779 -16.92 20.37 -7.25
CA MET A 779 -17.68 21.54 -7.70
C MET A 779 -16.69 22.61 -8.16
N ILE A 780 -16.58 22.80 -9.47
CA ILE A 780 -15.64 23.72 -10.12
C ILE A 780 -16.43 24.82 -10.80
N VAL A 781 -16.12 26.08 -10.49
CA VAL A 781 -16.71 27.24 -11.16
C VAL A 781 -15.60 28.04 -11.80
N GLY A 782 -15.68 28.24 -13.11
CA GLY A 782 -14.65 28.93 -13.87
C GLY A 782 -15.18 29.76 -15.02
N SER A 783 -14.34 30.65 -15.54
CA SER A 783 -14.59 31.41 -16.76
C SER A 783 -13.98 30.70 -17.96
N GLU A 784 -14.77 30.55 -19.03
CA GLU A 784 -14.33 29.83 -20.22
C GLU A 784 -13.31 30.63 -21.05
N GLU A 785 -13.47 31.95 -21.09
CA GLU A 785 -12.62 32.85 -21.87
C GLU A 785 -11.24 33.08 -21.20
N GLU A 786 -11.22 33.29 -19.88
CA GLU A 786 -9.98 33.54 -19.13
C GLU A 786 -9.32 32.23 -18.66
N ASN A 787 -10.01 31.09 -18.82
CA ASN A 787 -9.56 29.77 -18.39
C ASN A 787 -9.21 29.74 -16.88
N HIS A 788 -9.88 30.56 -16.09
CA HIS A 788 -9.59 30.77 -14.67
C HIS A 788 -10.61 30.05 -13.79
N ILE A 789 -10.15 29.50 -12.68
CA ILE A 789 -11.00 28.87 -11.67
C ILE A 789 -11.34 29.92 -10.63
N HIS A 790 -12.61 30.29 -10.51
CA HIS A 790 -13.11 31.22 -9.50
C HIS A 790 -13.43 30.50 -8.18
N PHE A 791 -13.81 29.22 -8.27
CA PHE A 791 -14.15 28.41 -7.12
C PHE A 791 -13.89 26.94 -7.41
N HIS A 792 -13.35 26.22 -6.43
CA HIS A 792 -13.21 24.77 -6.47
C HIS A 792 -13.39 24.23 -5.04
N GLU A 793 -14.34 23.32 -4.86
CA GLU A 793 -14.52 22.61 -3.61
C GLU A 793 -14.93 21.16 -3.88
N LYS A 794 -14.35 20.24 -3.12
CA LYS A 794 -14.71 18.83 -3.15
C LYS A 794 -15.88 18.58 -2.18
N ILE A 795 -17.01 18.14 -2.72
CA ILE A 795 -18.25 17.92 -1.98
C ILE A 795 -18.44 16.43 -1.70
N ARG A 796 -18.77 16.09 -0.45
CA ARG A 796 -19.20 14.74 -0.07
C ARG A 796 -20.71 14.61 -0.27
N MET A 797 -21.09 13.77 -1.22
CA MET A 797 -22.47 13.70 -1.73
C MET A 797 -23.46 13.14 -0.72
N ASP A 798 -22.99 12.28 0.19
CA ASP A 798 -23.83 11.62 1.20
C ASP A 798 -24.27 12.56 2.32
N ASP A 799 -23.46 13.56 2.68
CA ASP A 799 -23.56 14.26 3.98
C ASP A 799 -23.57 15.80 3.86
N PHE A 800 -23.50 16.38 2.66
CA PHE A 800 -23.54 17.84 2.51
C PHE A 800 -24.89 18.45 2.95
N SER A 801 -24.85 19.67 3.50
CA SER A 801 -26.06 20.43 3.86
C SER A 801 -26.86 20.77 2.61
N SER A 802 -28.10 20.27 2.47
CA SER A 802 -28.92 20.53 1.29
C SER A 802 -30.09 21.47 1.62
N PRO A 803 -30.25 22.62 0.92
CA PRO A 803 -29.38 23.11 -0.15
C PRO A 803 -28.05 23.66 0.38
N TYR A 804 -26.97 23.41 -0.36
CA TYR A 804 -25.65 24.02 -0.15
C TYR A 804 -25.55 25.20 -1.09
N SER A 805 -25.15 26.38 -0.61
CA SER A 805 -25.00 27.54 -1.49
C SER A 805 -23.70 28.26 -1.20
N VAL A 806 -22.94 28.55 -2.25
CA VAL A 806 -21.75 29.38 -2.19
C VAL A 806 -21.94 30.64 -3.02
N THR A 807 -21.35 31.74 -2.58
CA THR A 807 -21.36 33.01 -3.30
C THR A 807 -19.99 33.31 -3.87
N ILE A 808 -19.93 33.62 -5.15
CA ILE A 808 -18.71 33.95 -5.88
C ILE A 808 -18.81 35.40 -6.36
N LEU A 809 -17.74 36.17 -6.18
CA LEU A 809 -17.62 37.54 -6.67
C LEU A 809 -16.79 37.53 -7.94
N LEU A 810 -17.31 38.15 -8.99
CA LEU A 810 -16.70 38.15 -10.31
C LEU A 810 -16.62 39.59 -10.83
N GLU A 811 -15.41 40.05 -11.13
CA GLU A 811 -15.20 41.35 -11.76
C GLU A 811 -15.65 41.28 -13.23
N ARG A 812 -16.56 42.17 -13.65
CA ARG A 812 -16.98 42.23 -15.05
C ARG A 812 -15.89 42.89 -15.89
N PRO A 813 -15.33 42.20 -16.90
CA PRO A 813 -14.40 42.83 -17.82
C PRO A 813 -15.09 43.93 -18.61
N GLN A 814 -14.41 45.06 -18.78
CA GLN A 814 -14.98 46.29 -19.33
C GLN A 814 -15.39 46.18 -20.82
N GLN A 815 -15.05 45.08 -21.51
CA GLN A 815 -15.23 44.96 -22.97
C GLN A 815 -15.75 43.59 -23.50
N ALA A 816 -15.99 42.57 -22.67
CA ALA A 816 -16.37 41.21 -23.16
C ALA A 816 -17.58 40.59 -22.44
N LYS A 817 -18.30 39.69 -23.14
CA LYS A 817 -19.22 38.73 -22.52
C LYS A 817 -18.37 37.73 -21.73
N VAL A 818 -18.80 37.38 -20.52
CA VAL A 818 -18.14 36.34 -19.71
C VAL A 818 -19.08 35.15 -19.59
N THR A 819 -18.59 33.98 -19.94
CA THR A 819 -19.29 32.71 -19.80
C THR A 819 -18.76 32.01 -18.56
N VAL A 820 -19.60 31.97 -17.53
CA VAL A 820 -19.29 31.27 -16.28
C VAL A 820 -19.90 29.89 -16.35
N LYS A 821 -19.08 28.86 -16.12
CA LYS A 821 -19.52 27.48 -16.03
C LYS A 821 -19.35 26.98 -14.61
N ALA A 822 -20.37 26.31 -14.09
CA ALA A 822 -20.26 25.52 -12.88
C ALA A 822 -20.45 24.05 -13.22
N ASP A 823 -19.41 23.27 -12.97
CA ASP A 823 -19.36 21.85 -13.22
C ASP A 823 -19.34 21.12 -11.88
N LEU A 824 -20.26 20.18 -11.71
CA LEU A 824 -20.22 19.20 -10.64
C LEU A 824 -19.77 17.88 -11.25
N ILE A 825 -18.49 17.56 -11.06
CA ILE A 825 -17.85 16.40 -11.65
C ILE A 825 -17.73 15.30 -10.60
N PHE A 826 -18.41 14.18 -10.81
CA PHE A 826 -18.26 13.01 -9.94
C PHE A 826 -16.90 12.33 -10.17
N GLU A 827 -16.30 11.76 -9.14
CA GLU A 827 -15.02 11.07 -9.28
C GLU A 827 -15.18 9.66 -9.83
N GLU A 828 -16.29 8.99 -9.51
CA GLU A 828 -16.40 7.56 -9.74
C GLU A 828 -17.03 7.23 -11.08
N TYR A 829 -18.13 7.88 -11.47
CA TYR A 829 -18.93 7.45 -12.61
C TYR A 829 -18.90 8.47 -13.76
N ILE A 830 -18.89 7.95 -14.99
CA ILE A 830 -19.07 8.69 -16.23
C ILE A 830 -20.55 8.80 -16.55
N GLY A 831 -20.98 9.97 -17.00
CA GLY A 831 -22.34 10.22 -17.50
C GLY A 831 -23.33 10.73 -16.45
N ILE A 832 -22.85 11.06 -15.24
CA ILE A 832 -23.67 11.65 -14.16
C ILE A 832 -23.22 13.07 -13.77
N ASP A 833 -22.19 13.60 -14.45
CA ASP A 833 -21.70 14.96 -14.21
C ASP A 833 -22.76 16.00 -14.57
N LEU A 834 -22.77 17.11 -13.84
CA LEU A 834 -23.70 18.20 -14.07
C LEU A 834 -22.94 19.44 -14.53
N HIS A 835 -23.49 20.13 -15.53
CA HIS A 835 -22.87 21.28 -16.15
C HIS A 835 -23.91 22.40 -16.28
N GLU A 836 -23.69 23.51 -15.58
CA GLU A 836 -24.52 24.71 -15.66
C GLU A 836 -23.72 25.88 -16.23
N THR A 837 -24.34 26.67 -17.11
CA THR A 837 -23.68 27.79 -17.78
C THR A 837 -24.48 29.08 -17.62
N LEU A 838 -23.83 30.13 -17.12
CA LEU A 838 -24.38 31.46 -16.98
C LEU A 838 -23.59 32.45 -17.86
N ILE A 839 -24.30 33.15 -18.74
CA ILE A 839 -23.70 34.18 -19.60
C ILE A 839 -23.98 35.57 -19.02
N LEU A 840 -22.93 36.25 -18.57
CA LEU A 840 -23.02 37.62 -18.09
C LEU A 840 -22.89 38.60 -19.26
N LYS A 841 -23.93 39.41 -19.48
CA LYS A 841 -23.96 40.45 -20.52
C LYS A 841 -23.73 41.83 -19.89
N LYS A 842 -23.16 42.76 -20.66
CA LYS A 842 -23.02 44.17 -20.26
C LYS A 842 -24.39 44.73 -19.86
N ALA A 843 -24.43 45.50 -18.76
CA ALA A 843 -25.60 46.28 -18.40
C ALA A 843 -25.89 47.31 -19.49
N ASN A 844 -26.82 47.01 -20.39
CA ASN A 844 -27.51 48.06 -21.14
C ASN A 844 -28.53 48.67 -20.18
N ASN A 845 -28.42 49.99 -19.96
CA ASN A 845 -29.55 50.76 -19.46
C ASN A 845 -30.67 50.66 -20.51
N ASN A 846 -31.53 49.65 -20.40
CA ASN A 846 -32.98 49.72 -20.59
C ASN A 846 -33.61 48.32 -20.68
N SER A 847 -34.69 48.17 -19.90
CA SER A 847 -35.75 47.17 -19.96
C SER A 847 -35.38 45.68 -19.90
N ILE A 848 -35.81 45.10 -18.77
CA ILE A 848 -36.01 43.68 -18.48
C ILE A 848 -36.70 42.97 -19.65
N ASN A 849 -36.12 41.86 -20.10
CA ASN A 849 -36.83 40.82 -20.83
C ASN A 849 -36.29 39.46 -20.36
N TYR A 850 -37.09 38.77 -19.54
CA TYR A 850 -36.87 37.35 -19.25
C TYR A 850 -37.26 36.53 -20.48
N LYS A 851 -36.29 35.79 -21.04
CA LYS A 851 -36.56 34.59 -21.81
C LYS A 851 -35.74 33.45 -21.21
N SER A 852 -36.42 32.60 -20.46
CA SER A 852 -35.98 31.23 -20.19
C SER A 852 -36.09 30.48 -21.53
N GLU A 853 -34.95 30.12 -22.12
CA GLU A 853 -34.92 29.01 -23.06
C GLU A 853 -34.70 27.74 -22.23
N ASN A 854 -35.78 27.02 -21.92
CA ASN A 854 -35.68 25.63 -21.52
C ASN A 854 -35.18 24.83 -22.74
N ARG A 855 -33.85 24.68 -22.87
CA ARG A 855 -33.27 23.63 -23.70
C ARG A 855 -33.05 22.41 -22.83
N LEU A 856 -33.75 21.33 -23.15
CA LEU A 856 -33.43 19.98 -22.72
C LEU A 856 -31.94 19.68 -23.02
N PRO A 857 -31.27 18.86 -22.20
CA PRO A 857 -29.86 18.52 -22.40
C PRO A 857 -29.69 17.83 -23.76
N HIS A 858 -29.03 18.52 -24.69
CA HIS A 858 -28.59 17.90 -25.93
C HIS A 858 -27.42 16.96 -25.62
N TYR A 859 -27.73 15.67 -25.59
CA TYR A 859 -26.80 14.64 -26.03
C TYR A 859 -26.23 15.03 -27.40
N TYR A 860 -24.92 14.97 -27.57
CA TYR A 860 -24.29 14.98 -28.89
C TYR A 860 -24.40 13.57 -29.49
N PRO A 861 -25.18 13.33 -30.58
CA PRO A 861 -24.85 12.31 -31.55
C PRO A 861 -23.96 12.92 -32.66
N PRO A 862 -23.11 12.13 -33.32
CA PRO A 862 -22.43 12.58 -34.53
C PRO A 862 -23.47 12.78 -35.66
N MET A 863 -23.35 13.88 -36.39
CA MET A 863 -24.18 14.21 -37.54
C MET A 863 -24.05 13.16 -38.65
N VAL A 864 -25.16 12.57 -39.06
CA VAL A 864 -25.29 11.85 -40.34
C VAL A 864 -26.24 12.65 -41.21
N ASN A 865 -25.74 13.16 -42.33
CA ASN A 865 -26.57 13.78 -43.37
C ASN A 865 -27.45 12.70 -44.02
N VAL A 866 -28.77 12.81 -43.85
CA VAL A 866 -29.74 12.10 -44.69
C VAL A 866 -30.71 13.14 -45.24
N CYS A 867 -30.56 13.46 -46.52
CA CYS A 867 -31.56 14.17 -47.29
C CYS A 867 -32.77 13.25 -47.49
N ILE A 868 -33.95 13.69 -47.07
CA ILE A 868 -35.22 13.08 -47.46
C ILE A 868 -35.68 13.81 -48.72
N VAL A 869 -35.86 13.05 -49.81
CA VAL A 869 -36.50 13.50 -51.04
C VAL A 869 -37.93 13.00 -51.00
N ASP A 870 -38.89 13.91 -51.07
CA ASP A 870 -40.31 13.63 -51.29
C ASP A 870 -40.52 13.18 -52.74
N ASP A 871 -41.36 12.18 -52.95
CA ASP A 871 -41.69 11.65 -54.27
C ASP A 871 -43.21 11.75 -54.50
N ASP A 872 -43.60 12.42 -55.60
CA ASP A 872 -44.98 12.45 -56.10
C ASP A 872 -45.00 12.61 -57.64
N THR A 873 -44.72 11.49 -58.34
CA THR A 873 -45.32 11.05 -59.64
C THR A 873 -45.14 11.88 -60.94
N PRO A 874 -45.46 11.36 -62.17
CA PRO A 874 -45.13 10.07 -62.77
C PRO A 874 -44.67 10.15 -64.28
N VAL A 875 -44.29 8.99 -64.86
CA VAL A 875 -44.38 8.60 -66.32
C VAL A 875 -43.23 8.99 -67.30
N LYS A 876 -42.46 8.01 -67.83
CA LYS A 876 -42.58 7.32 -69.16
C LYS A 876 -41.25 6.72 -69.72
N SER A 877 -41.35 5.44 -70.10
CA SER A 877 -40.73 4.71 -71.24
C SER A 877 -39.20 4.63 -71.47
N GLY A 878 -38.67 3.41 -71.29
CA GLY A 878 -38.12 2.59 -72.39
C GLY A 878 -36.59 2.60 -72.66
N PRO A 879 -36.02 1.48 -73.19
CA PRO A 879 -34.67 0.96 -72.86
C PRO A 879 -33.68 1.08 -74.06
N PRO A 880 -32.52 0.35 -74.19
CA PRO A 880 -31.80 -0.66 -73.36
C PRO A 880 -30.29 -0.29 -73.14
N ASN A 881 -29.34 -1.04 -72.57
CA ASN A 881 -29.03 -2.48 -72.57
C ASN A 881 -27.87 -2.80 -71.59
N ARG A 882 -27.99 -3.88 -70.80
CA ARG A 882 -27.01 -4.96 -70.46
C ARG A 882 -25.57 -4.59 -70.00
N LYS A 883 -24.97 -5.15 -68.94
CA LYS A 883 -24.96 -6.56 -68.44
C LYS A 883 -24.58 -6.65 -66.94
N ASP A 884 -25.20 -7.65 -66.28
CA ASP A 884 -24.66 -8.67 -65.34
C ASP A 884 -23.80 -8.22 -64.13
N GLN A 885 -23.98 -8.73 -62.90
CA GLN A 885 -24.72 -9.89 -62.38
C GLN A 885 -24.91 -9.72 -60.86
N ARG A 886 -26.02 -10.26 -60.34
CA ARG A 886 -26.53 -10.09 -58.98
C ARG A 886 -26.12 -11.21 -58.03
N ASP A 887 -26.05 -10.86 -56.75
CA ASP A 887 -26.39 -11.73 -55.61
C ASP A 887 -27.85 -12.17 -55.70
N ASP A 888 -28.15 -13.43 -55.38
CA ASP A 888 -29.46 -13.83 -54.87
C ASP A 888 -29.28 -14.86 -53.73
N MET A 889 -29.87 -14.50 -52.59
CA MET A 889 -30.26 -15.41 -51.52
C MET A 889 -31.46 -16.26 -51.99
N PRO A 890 -31.69 -17.45 -51.42
CA PRO A 890 -33.08 -17.71 -51.00
C PRO A 890 -33.25 -18.47 -49.67
N SER A 891 -34.20 -17.94 -48.89
CA SER A 891 -35.24 -18.55 -48.05
C SER A 891 -35.19 -20.01 -47.59
N PHE A 892 -35.52 -20.18 -46.31
CA PHE A 892 -36.01 -21.41 -45.65
C PHE A 892 -37.33 -21.97 -46.22
N LYS A 893 -37.44 -23.31 -46.29
CA LYS A 893 -38.68 -24.10 -46.13
C LYS A 893 -38.40 -25.48 -45.50
N LEU A 894 -39.35 -25.95 -44.68
CA LEU A 894 -39.43 -27.20 -43.92
C LEU A 894 -39.94 -28.40 -44.76
N ILE A 895 -39.78 -29.61 -44.18
CA ILE A 895 -40.58 -30.87 -44.26
C ILE A 895 -39.82 -32.11 -44.82
N ASP A 896 -39.60 -33.08 -43.91
CA ASP A 896 -39.71 -34.57 -43.92
C ASP A 896 -38.94 -35.38 -45.01
N GLU A 897 -38.41 -36.60 -44.83
CA GLU A 897 -38.50 -37.70 -43.84
C GLU A 897 -37.39 -38.75 -44.20
N ASP A 898 -37.07 -39.65 -43.26
CA ASP A 898 -36.49 -41.01 -43.41
C ASP A 898 -35.01 -41.19 -43.88
N SER A 899 -34.15 -42.08 -43.35
CA SER A 899 -34.32 -43.24 -42.46
C SER A 899 -32.94 -43.75 -41.97
N GLU A 900 -32.95 -44.27 -40.72
CA GLU A 900 -32.27 -45.48 -40.18
C GLU A 900 -30.72 -45.57 -40.12
N GLU A 901 -30.10 -45.49 -38.92
CA GLU A 901 -29.87 -46.54 -37.88
C GLU A 901 -28.48 -47.22 -38.06
N GLU A 902 -27.61 -47.51 -37.08
CA GLU A 902 -27.75 -48.05 -35.71
C GLU A 902 -26.55 -47.62 -34.80
N LYS A 903 -26.81 -47.11 -33.57
CA LYS A 903 -26.82 -47.74 -32.21
C LYS A 903 -25.45 -47.78 -31.50
N GLU A 904 -25.22 -47.02 -30.42
CA GLU A 904 -25.70 -47.12 -29.00
C GLU A 904 -24.78 -47.99 -28.10
N PRO A 905 -24.72 -47.82 -26.74
CA PRO A 905 -25.86 -47.52 -25.85
C PRO A 905 -25.69 -46.42 -24.79
N TYR A 906 -26.86 -45.91 -24.38
CA TYR A 906 -27.15 -45.13 -23.16
C TYR A 906 -27.88 -46.02 -22.13
N VAL A 907 -27.82 -45.65 -20.85
CA VAL A 907 -28.76 -46.11 -19.80
C VAL A 907 -29.40 -44.88 -19.15
N THR A 908 -30.72 -44.96 -18.99
CA THR A 908 -31.72 -43.99 -18.53
C THR A 908 -32.02 -44.08 -17.03
N MET A 909 -32.47 -42.98 -16.42
CA MET A 909 -33.53 -42.87 -15.37
C MET A 909 -33.99 -41.39 -15.33
N GLU A 910 -35.10 -41.03 -16.00
CA GLU A 910 -36.48 -40.86 -15.49
C GLU A 910 -36.73 -39.59 -14.63
N GLU A 911 -37.44 -38.63 -15.27
CA GLU A 911 -38.12 -37.49 -14.67
C GLU A 911 -39.55 -37.90 -14.29
N GLU A 912 -40.03 -37.53 -13.09
CA GLU A 912 -41.45 -37.45 -12.77
C GLU A 912 -41.81 -36.00 -12.33
N ASP A 913 -42.66 -35.38 -13.14
CA ASP A 913 -43.72 -34.39 -12.88
C ASP A 913 -43.48 -33.15 -12.00
N CYS A 914 -43.44 -31.99 -12.69
CA CYS A 914 -43.67 -30.66 -12.13
C CYS A 914 -45.17 -30.37 -11.95
N VAL A 915 -45.60 -30.18 -10.69
CA VAL A 915 -46.92 -29.61 -10.35
C VAL A 915 -46.79 -28.09 -10.17
N ILE A 916 -47.57 -27.32 -10.93
CA ILE A 916 -47.66 -25.86 -10.82
C ILE A 916 -48.44 -25.49 -9.54
N ILE A 917 -47.87 -24.62 -8.69
CA ILE A 917 -48.47 -24.17 -7.43
C ILE A 917 -48.84 -22.68 -7.56
N ASN A 918 -50.11 -22.35 -7.31
CA ASN A 918 -50.66 -20.99 -7.41
C ASN A 918 -50.77 -20.38 -6.00
N GLU A 919 -50.87 -19.05 -5.90
CA GLU A 919 -50.80 -18.26 -4.64
C GLU A 919 -51.75 -18.70 -3.51
N HIS A 920 -52.82 -19.45 -3.81
CA HIS A 920 -53.76 -19.95 -2.80
C HIS A 920 -53.48 -21.36 -2.27
N THR A 921 -52.36 -22.01 -2.64
CA THR A 921 -52.08 -23.42 -2.23
C THR A 921 -50.71 -23.65 -1.59
N VAL A 922 -49.94 -22.58 -1.33
CA VAL A 922 -48.59 -22.66 -0.76
C VAL A 922 -48.57 -23.28 0.65
N PHE A 923 -49.55 -22.96 1.50
CA PHE A 923 -49.57 -23.45 2.88
C PHE A 923 -49.94 -24.95 2.99
N ASP A 924 -50.72 -25.48 2.06
CA ASP A 924 -51.05 -26.92 2.04
C ASP A 924 -49.92 -27.78 1.45
N HIS A 925 -49.07 -27.21 0.59
CA HIS A 925 -47.84 -27.86 0.14
C HIS A 925 -46.78 -27.93 1.26
N ILE A 926 -46.63 -26.85 2.04
CA ILE A 926 -45.78 -26.81 3.24
C ILE A 926 -46.27 -27.81 4.29
N ARG A 927 -47.59 -27.92 4.48
CA ARG A 927 -48.21 -28.86 5.44
C ARG A 927 -48.11 -30.33 4.99
N ARG A 928 -47.97 -30.63 3.69
CA ARG A 928 -47.64 -31.98 3.17
C ARG A 928 -46.18 -32.37 3.40
N LYS A 929 -45.23 -31.46 3.22
CA LYS A 929 -43.79 -31.76 3.48
C LYS A 929 -43.44 -31.89 4.96
N ALA A 930 -44.27 -31.36 5.87
CA ALA A 930 -44.08 -31.52 7.32
C ALA A 930 -44.52 -32.89 7.88
N LYS A 931 -45.03 -33.82 7.06
CA LYS A 931 -45.53 -35.14 7.51
C LYS A 931 -44.53 -36.31 7.38
N CYS A 932 -43.26 -36.08 7.01
CA CYS A 932 -42.24 -37.14 6.93
C CYS A 932 -41.22 -37.14 8.09
N TYR A 933 -41.70 -36.99 9.33
CA TYR A 933 -41.01 -37.48 10.53
C TYR A 933 -42.07 -38.04 11.50
N PRO A 934 -42.00 -39.31 11.93
CA PRO A 934 -42.94 -39.84 12.91
C PRO A 934 -42.70 -39.23 14.29
N SER A 935 -43.79 -38.87 14.94
CA SER A 935 -43.89 -38.44 16.35
C SER A 935 -44.64 -39.50 17.15
N LEU A 936 -44.34 -39.59 18.45
CA LEU A 936 -45.16 -40.01 19.62
C LEU A 936 -44.20 -40.63 20.66
N SER A 937 -43.83 -40.02 21.80
CA SER A 937 -44.57 -39.53 22.99
C SER A 937 -44.91 -40.60 24.05
N THR A 938 -44.71 -40.19 25.31
CA THR A 938 -45.35 -40.56 26.60
C THR A 938 -44.91 -41.78 27.45
N LEU A 939 -44.36 -41.43 28.63
CA LEU A 939 -44.66 -41.88 30.03
C LEU A 939 -44.23 -43.27 30.58
N ASN A 940 -43.53 -43.18 31.74
CA ASN A 940 -43.09 -44.15 32.79
C ASN A 940 -44.17 -45.15 33.28
N PRO A 941 -43.92 -46.16 34.19
CA PRO A 941 -42.74 -46.43 35.06
C PRO A 941 -42.29 -47.93 35.18
N THR A 942 -41.11 -48.20 35.75
CA THR A 942 -40.83 -49.24 36.80
C THR A 942 -39.31 -49.37 37.07
N SER A 943 -38.94 -49.35 38.36
CA SER A 943 -37.67 -49.81 38.96
C SER A 943 -37.59 -51.36 38.99
N PRO A 944 -36.49 -52.08 39.36
CA PRO A 944 -35.42 -51.68 40.30
C PRO A 944 -33.96 -52.15 39.99
N ASN A 945 -33.07 -51.75 40.91
CA ASN A 945 -31.73 -52.27 41.27
C ASN A 945 -30.49 -51.45 40.84
N SER A 946 -30.05 -50.63 41.81
CA SER A 946 -28.69 -50.17 42.16
C SER A 946 -27.73 -51.37 42.41
N PRO A 947 -26.38 -51.21 42.55
CA PRO A 947 -25.71 -50.03 43.14
C PRO A 947 -24.33 -49.56 42.59
N GLU A 948 -24.13 -48.24 42.79
CA GLU A 948 -22.93 -47.55 43.35
C GLU A 948 -21.69 -47.34 42.44
N LEU A 949 -21.01 -46.19 42.37
CA LEU A 949 -20.93 -44.97 43.19
C LEU A 949 -20.47 -43.80 42.28
N ASP A 950 -21.02 -42.62 42.54
CA ASP A 950 -20.73 -41.27 42.00
C ASP A 950 -19.86 -40.50 43.05
N PRO A 951 -19.55 -39.18 42.97
CA PRO A 951 -19.43 -38.26 41.83
C PRO A 951 -18.33 -37.15 41.94
N LEU A 952 -18.09 -36.49 40.79
CA LEU A 952 -18.02 -35.04 40.44
C LEU A 952 -17.48 -33.96 41.41
N PHE A 953 -16.85 -32.92 40.84
CA PHE A 953 -17.48 -31.58 40.73
C PHE A 953 -16.86 -30.71 39.62
N GLN A 954 -17.74 -30.15 38.79
CA GLN A 954 -17.48 -29.06 37.84
C GLN A 954 -18.53 -27.95 38.06
N TYR A 955 -18.14 -26.76 37.63
CA TYR A 955 -18.74 -25.43 37.68
C TYR A 955 -20.19 -25.28 37.20
N ASP A 956 -20.88 -24.26 37.75
CA ASP A 956 -21.51 -23.12 37.06
C ASP A 956 -22.34 -22.30 38.09
N SER A 957 -22.98 -21.17 37.79
CA SER A 957 -22.56 -19.85 37.32
C SER A 957 -23.75 -18.89 37.60
N VAL A 958 -23.45 -17.58 37.71
CA VAL A 958 -24.34 -16.41 37.50
C VAL A 958 -25.47 -16.02 38.52
N PHE A 959 -25.36 -14.80 39.07
CA PHE A 959 -26.30 -13.66 39.05
C PHE A 959 -26.31 -12.84 40.37
N GLY A 960 -26.34 -11.51 40.25
CA GLY A 960 -26.95 -10.62 41.26
C GLY A 960 -26.10 -9.46 41.79
N SER A 961 -26.44 -8.24 41.37
CA SER A 961 -26.15 -6.98 42.06
C SER A 961 -27.40 -6.55 42.90
N PRO A 962 -27.46 -5.37 43.54
CA PRO A 962 -26.66 -4.90 44.69
C PRO A 962 -27.57 -4.27 45.80
N THR A 963 -27.22 -4.33 47.09
CA THR A 963 -27.78 -3.37 48.10
C THR A 963 -27.03 -3.33 49.43
N ASN A 964 -26.53 -2.12 49.74
CA ASN A 964 -26.70 -1.32 50.96
C ASN A 964 -26.41 -1.84 52.40
N THR A 965 -25.33 -1.27 52.96
CA THR A 965 -25.23 -0.43 54.19
C THR A 965 -25.46 -0.98 55.61
N LYS A 966 -24.60 -0.45 56.53
CA LYS A 966 -24.65 -0.35 58.01
C LYS A 966 -24.07 -1.56 58.76
N ASP A 967 -23.29 -1.45 59.84
CA ASP A 967 -22.81 -0.38 60.73
C ASP A 967 -21.58 -0.98 61.48
N ILE A 968 -20.44 -0.30 61.60
CA ILE A 968 -19.97 0.53 62.74
C ILE A 968 -19.59 -0.25 64.04
N LYS A 969 -18.28 -0.16 64.38
CA LYS A 969 -17.61 -0.18 65.72
C LYS A 969 -17.66 -1.50 66.52
N GLN A 970 -16.63 -1.95 67.26
CA GLN A 970 -15.68 -1.27 68.15
C GLN A 970 -14.54 -2.27 68.49
N ILE A 971 -13.25 -1.93 68.31
CA ILE A 971 -12.26 -1.44 69.31
C ILE A 971 -11.58 -2.51 70.21
N ALA A 972 -10.26 -2.62 69.95
CA ALA A 972 -9.07 -2.69 70.84
C ALA A 972 -8.85 -3.82 71.86
N GLN A 973 -7.64 -4.38 71.84
CA GLN A 973 -6.55 -4.07 72.80
C GLN A 973 -5.25 -4.76 72.32
N GLN A 974 -4.14 -4.03 72.20
CA GLN A 974 -2.97 -4.06 73.10
C GLN A 974 -2.35 -5.45 73.32
N ILE A 975 -1.04 -5.70 73.39
CA ILE A 975 0.25 -5.01 73.18
C ILE A 975 1.29 -6.13 73.46
N LEU A 976 2.50 -6.00 72.91
CA LEU A 976 3.76 -6.67 73.31
C LEU A 976 4.06 -8.13 72.89
N SER A 977 5.30 -8.22 72.41
CA SER A 977 6.24 -9.30 72.07
C SER A 977 6.51 -10.27 73.27
N PRO A 978 7.39 -11.31 73.21
CA PRO A 978 8.55 -11.44 72.30
C PRO A 978 9.14 -12.85 71.94
N VAL A 979 10.21 -12.81 71.11
CA VAL A 979 11.48 -13.58 71.19
C VAL A 979 11.63 -15.03 70.63
N TYR A 980 12.45 -15.10 69.56
CA TYR A 980 13.61 -15.97 69.24
C TYR A 980 13.58 -17.46 68.79
N ALA A 981 14.62 -17.73 67.96
CA ALA A 981 15.43 -18.95 67.76
C ALA A 981 15.01 -19.88 66.61
N SER A 982 15.89 -20.47 65.78
CA SER A 982 17.36 -20.46 65.65
C SER A 982 17.76 -21.21 64.36
N LEU A 983 18.91 -20.88 63.78
CA LEU A 983 19.68 -21.65 62.78
C LEU A 983 20.95 -22.22 63.46
N PRO A 984 21.58 -23.28 62.92
CA PRO A 984 22.97 -23.61 63.26
C PRO A 984 23.96 -23.32 62.12
N GLU A 985 25.08 -22.69 62.49
CA GLU A 985 26.30 -22.42 61.73
C GLU A 985 27.36 -23.54 61.88
N LYS A 986 28.41 -23.51 61.03
CA LYS A 986 29.88 -23.59 61.31
C LYS A 986 30.62 -23.91 59.99
N ASN A 987 31.82 -23.47 59.61
CA ASN A 987 32.97 -22.68 60.10
C ASN A 987 33.85 -22.44 58.83
N GLY A 988 34.75 -21.46 58.63
CA GLY A 988 35.22 -20.30 59.40
C GLY A 988 36.43 -19.62 58.70
N LYS A 989 36.54 -18.29 58.88
CA LYS A 989 37.72 -17.37 59.09
C LYS A 989 38.92 -17.41 58.11
N THR A 990 39.56 -16.32 57.69
CA THR A 990 39.99 -15.02 58.29
C THR A 990 39.97 -13.91 57.20
N GLU A 991 39.82 -12.59 57.41
CA GLU A 991 40.61 -11.63 58.20
C GLU A 991 39.90 -10.23 58.22
N ARG A 992 40.15 -9.40 59.25
CA ARG A 992 39.75 -7.97 59.46
C ARG A 992 41.07 -7.17 59.72
N PRO A 993 41.17 -5.81 59.80
CA PRO A 993 40.16 -4.78 60.16
C PRO A 993 40.23 -3.48 59.29
N PHE A 994 39.30 -2.52 59.37
CA PHE A 994 39.40 -1.31 60.23
C PHE A 994 38.09 -0.49 60.23
N SER A 995 38.01 0.39 61.22
CA SER A 995 36.88 0.97 61.94
C SER A 995 36.30 2.29 61.43
N ASP A 996 35.15 2.63 61.99
CA ASP A 996 34.35 3.86 61.90
C ASP A 996 35.11 5.17 62.14
N GLU A 997 34.90 6.15 61.26
CA GLU A 997 34.71 7.56 61.60
C GLU A 997 34.09 8.32 60.41
N THR A 998 33.27 9.34 60.69
CA THR A 998 32.54 10.26 59.76
C THR A 998 31.19 9.82 59.14
N VAL A 999 30.15 9.70 59.97
CA VAL A 999 28.73 9.81 59.57
C VAL A 999 28.01 11.03 60.19
N PHE A 1000 28.73 11.90 60.90
CA PHE A 1000 28.20 13.18 61.40
C PHE A 1000 28.94 14.35 60.75
N ASN A 1001 28.45 14.88 59.62
CA ASN A 1001 28.51 16.32 59.24
C ASN A 1001 28.01 16.73 57.84
N TYR A 1002 26.97 16.13 57.26
CA TYR A 1002 26.34 16.80 56.09
C TYR A 1002 24.80 16.74 56.01
N ILE A 1003 24.13 16.64 57.16
CA ILE A 1003 22.69 16.91 57.29
C ILE A 1003 22.47 18.00 58.36
N ARG A 1004 22.75 19.27 58.01
CA ARG A 1004 22.08 20.46 58.58
C ARG A 1004 22.50 21.77 57.87
N LYS A 1005 21.85 22.07 56.74
CA LYS A 1005 21.62 23.41 56.13
C LYS A 1005 20.98 23.12 54.77
N ARG A 1006 19.73 23.41 54.45
CA ARG A 1006 18.70 24.31 55.00
C ARG A 1006 17.34 23.72 54.64
N SER A 1007 16.43 23.66 55.61
CA SER A 1007 15.00 23.86 55.37
C SER A 1007 14.67 25.32 55.63
N LYS A 1008 13.82 25.94 54.79
CA LYS A 1008 12.77 26.92 55.12
C LYS A 1008 12.50 27.80 53.89
N ASN A 1009 11.48 27.45 53.13
CA ASN A 1009 10.28 28.27 52.96
C ASN A 1009 9.36 27.63 51.90
N SER A 1010 8.25 27.09 52.39
CA SER A 1010 7.01 26.86 51.63
C SER A 1010 6.38 28.23 51.26
N PRO A 1011 5.39 28.26 50.37
CA PRO A 1011 4.04 27.97 50.84
C PRO A 1011 3.25 27.00 49.96
N ILE A 1012 2.35 26.30 50.64
CA ILE A 1012 1.19 25.58 50.14
C ILE A 1012 0.05 26.60 50.00
N LEU A 1013 -0.78 26.49 48.97
CA LEU A 1013 -2.20 26.83 49.06
C LEU A 1013 -3.01 25.89 48.15
N ALA A 1014 -4.01 25.30 48.78
CA ALA A 1014 -4.97 24.37 48.20
C ALA A 1014 -6.22 25.11 47.69
N THR A 1015 -7.05 24.34 46.98
CA THR A 1015 -8.51 24.37 46.89
C THR A 1015 -9.18 24.80 45.57
N ASN A 1016 -10.10 23.90 45.17
CA ASN A 1016 -11.39 24.09 44.51
C ASN A 1016 -11.47 24.20 42.97
N ALA A 1017 -11.96 23.10 42.39
CA ALA A 1017 -13.20 22.98 41.62
C ALA A 1017 -13.47 23.90 40.40
N VAL A 1018 -14.31 23.35 39.52
CA VAL A 1018 -15.20 24.03 38.55
C VAL A 1018 -14.75 23.93 37.07
N THR A 1019 -15.41 22.97 36.41
CA THR A 1019 -16.00 22.99 35.05
C THR A 1019 -15.18 23.51 33.87
N SER A 1020 -15.02 22.61 32.89
CA SER A 1020 -14.92 22.95 31.46
C SER A 1020 -16.14 23.74 30.99
N PRO A 1021 -15.94 24.82 30.21
CA PRO A 1021 -16.65 24.89 28.94
C PRO A 1021 -15.79 25.35 27.75
N TYR A 1022 -16.20 24.86 26.58
CA TYR A 1022 -15.94 25.29 25.21
C TYR A 1022 -15.60 26.77 24.96
N ARG A 1023 -14.64 27.01 24.05
CA ARG A 1023 -14.57 28.06 22.98
C ARG A 1023 -13.20 27.92 22.29
N THR A 1024 -13.03 27.63 21.01
CA THR A 1024 -13.46 28.31 19.76
C THR A 1024 -13.05 29.78 19.66
N TYR A 1025 -11.88 30.03 19.05
CA TYR A 1025 -11.48 31.27 18.37
C TYR A 1025 -10.41 30.86 17.33
N GLY A 1026 -10.47 31.14 16.02
CA GLY A 1026 -11.20 32.17 15.31
C GLY A 1026 -10.41 33.49 15.34
N LEU A 1027 -9.33 33.59 14.56
CA LEU A 1027 -8.58 34.85 14.40
C LEU A 1027 -8.51 35.23 12.91
N MET A 1028 -9.36 36.20 12.58
CA MET A 1028 -9.27 37.06 11.40
C MET A 1028 -8.00 37.91 11.47
N VAL A 1029 -7.33 38.03 10.33
CA VAL A 1029 -6.23 38.99 10.10
C VAL A 1029 -6.85 40.33 9.68
N SER A 1030 -6.51 41.39 10.41
CA SER A 1030 -6.77 42.78 10.01
C SER A 1030 -5.44 43.50 9.78
N HIS A 1031 -5.27 44.07 8.58
CA HIS A 1031 -4.20 45.00 8.25
C HIS A 1031 -4.29 46.30 9.07
N SER A 1032 -3.18 46.73 9.66
CA SER A 1032 -2.90 48.17 9.78
C SER A 1032 -1.40 48.41 9.86
N ALA A 1033 -0.94 49.34 9.03
CA ALA A 1033 0.43 49.83 8.96
C ALA A 1033 0.76 50.71 10.18
N LYS A 1034 2.02 50.65 10.65
CA LYS A 1034 2.78 51.79 11.20
C LYS A 1034 4.24 51.40 11.43
N THR A 1035 5.13 52.11 10.76
CA THR A 1035 6.56 52.21 11.06
C THR A 1035 6.79 52.85 12.44
N PRO A 1036 7.89 52.52 13.13
CA PRO A 1036 8.76 53.60 13.58
C PRO A 1036 10.27 53.30 13.47
N ARG A 1037 11.01 54.40 13.66
CA ARG A 1037 12.42 54.67 13.42
C ARG A 1037 13.38 54.05 14.46
N ILE A 1038 14.53 53.65 13.93
CA ILE A 1038 15.92 53.74 14.43
C ILE A 1038 16.15 54.39 15.81
N THR A 1039 16.84 53.65 16.70
CA THR A 1039 17.95 54.17 17.53
C THR A 1039 19.04 53.10 17.72
N ARG A 1040 20.28 53.55 17.57
CA ARG A 1040 21.57 52.84 17.73
C ARG A 1040 21.82 52.46 19.19
N ASP A 1041 22.49 51.33 19.41
CA ASP A 1041 23.73 51.26 20.21
C ASP A 1041 24.46 49.91 19.98
N ALA A 1042 25.77 50.00 19.72
CA ALA A 1042 26.75 48.91 19.52
C ALA A 1042 27.48 48.61 20.86
N PRO A 1043 28.41 47.63 21.04
CA PRO A 1043 29.50 47.15 20.14
C PRO A 1043 29.46 45.62 19.87
N ALA A 1044 29.81 45.09 18.69
CA ALA A 1044 31.13 44.96 18.05
C ALA A 1044 32.10 43.97 18.73
N GLU A 1045 32.24 42.77 18.15
CA GLU A 1045 33.54 42.12 17.92
C GLU A 1045 33.48 41.29 16.62
N MET A 1046 34.41 41.60 15.72
CA MET A 1046 34.57 41.08 14.34
C MET A 1046 35.28 39.73 14.35
N LEU A 1047 35.02 38.90 13.33
CA LEU A 1047 36.08 38.40 12.45
C LEU A 1047 35.51 38.21 11.02
N SER A 1048 36.18 38.87 10.10
CA SER A 1048 35.91 39.12 8.69
C SER A 1048 36.25 37.94 7.77
N PHE A 1049 35.49 37.78 6.67
CA PHE A 1049 36.07 37.34 5.39
C PHE A 1049 35.41 38.09 4.21
N ASP A 1050 36.27 38.78 3.46
CA ASP A 1050 35.98 39.56 2.25
C ASP A 1050 35.49 38.68 1.09
N ILE A 1051 34.48 39.19 0.37
CA ILE A 1051 34.17 38.80 -1.00
C ILE A 1051 34.22 40.08 -1.84
N SER A 1052 35.23 40.21 -2.69
CA SER A 1052 35.25 41.19 -3.77
C SER A 1052 35.45 40.52 -5.13
N MET A 1053 34.47 40.79 -6.00
CA MET A 1053 34.54 41.04 -7.44
C MET A 1053 35.30 40.08 -8.37
N ALA A 1054 34.57 39.54 -9.37
CA ALA A 1054 34.74 39.99 -10.77
C ALA A 1054 33.58 39.52 -11.67
N LYS A 1055 32.84 40.49 -12.23
CA LYS A 1055 32.17 40.38 -13.53
C LYS A 1055 33.23 40.52 -14.63
N ARG A 1056 33.20 39.71 -15.70
CA ARG A 1056 33.52 40.12 -17.08
C ARG A 1056 33.19 39.04 -18.13
N SER A 1057 32.22 39.39 -18.97
CA SER A 1057 32.12 39.29 -20.44
C SER A 1057 32.62 38.07 -21.23
N SER A 1058 31.68 37.58 -22.05
CA SER A 1058 31.73 36.94 -23.37
C SER A 1058 32.88 37.34 -24.33
N THR A 1059 33.38 36.38 -25.12
CA THR A 1059 33.26 36.28 -26.61
C THR A 1059 34.13 35.14 -27.18
N ASP A 1060 33.50 34.34 -28.06
CA ASP A 1060 33.97 33.66 -29.29
C ASP A 1060 35.31 32.92 -29.38
N LEU A 1061 35.22 31.65 -29.86
CA LEU A 1061 35.99 31.10 -30.99
C LEU A 1061 35.48 29.68 -31.37
N GLU A 1062 34.80 29.60 -32.52
CA GLU A 1062 34.83 28.44 -33.44
C GLU A 1062 36.30 28.26 -33.94
N GLU A 1063 36.87 27.11 -34.32
CA GLU A 1063 36.43 26.16 -35.33
C GLU A 1063 37.47 24.99 -35.42
N ASN A 1064 37.06 23.83 -35.95
CA ASN A 1064 37.84 22.81 -36.70
C ASN A 1064 38.84 21.84 -36.00
N LYS A 1065 38.48 20.54 -35.85
CA LYS A 1065 38.61 19.43 -36.86
C LYS A 1065 38.62 18.00 -36.24
N LYS A 1066 37.73 17.16 -36.77
CA LYS A 1066 37.80 15.72 -37.13
C LYS A 1066 38.75 14.76 -36.36
N GLY A 1067 38.17 13.69 -35.79
CA GLY A 1067 38.85 12.43 -35.46
C GLY A 1067 37.91 11.41 -34.79
N SER A 1068 37.91 10.18 -35.27
CA SER A 1068 36.92 9.09 -35.09
C SER A 1068 37.12 8.16 -33.87
N CYS A 1069 36.07 7.39 -33.55
CA CYS A 1069 35.99 6.17 -32.68
C CYS A 1069 36.19 6.38 -31.17
N SER A 1070 35.57 5.66 -30.22
CA SER A 1070 34.58 4.57 -30.17
C SER A 1070 34.32 4.30 -28.67
N THR A 1071 33.09 3.90 -28.31
CA THR A 1071 32.74 3.03 -27.15
C THR A 1071 33.23 3.39 -25.74
N LEU A 1072 32.28 3.74 -24.85
CA LEU A 1072 31.98 3.01 -23.59
C LEU A 1072 30.87 3.76 -22.83
N ALA A 1073 29.63 3.32 -23.04
CA ALA A 1073 28.49 3.67 -22.19
C ALA A 1073 28.50 2.73 -20.97
N GLY A 1074 28.76 3.28 -19.79
CA GLY A 1074 28.57 2.60 -18.51
C GLY A 1074 27.11 2.67 -18.09
N ASN A 1075 26.43 1.52 -18.16
CA ASN A 1075 25.08 1.32 -17.65
C ASN A 1075 25.07 1.39 -16.12
N SER A 1076 24.29 2.31 -15.56
CA SER A 1076 23.77 2.24 -14.18
C SER A 1076 22.25 2.08 -14.25
N ASN A 1077 21.79 0.85 -14.46
CA ASN A 1077 20.37 0.50 -14.42
C ASN A 1077 19.98 0.09 -13.00
N GLY A 1078 19.38 1.02 -12.26
CA GLY A 1078 18.74 0.77 -10.96
C GLY A 1078 17.35 0.15 -11.15
N SER A 1079 17.01 -0.79 -10.29
CA SER A 1079 15.85 -1.68 -10.36
C SER A 1079 14.65 -1.18 -9.54
N ASP A 1080 13.59 -0.70 -10.20
CA ASP A 1080 12.28 -0.43 -9.59
C ASP A 1080 11.42 -1.70 -9.39
N SER A 1081 10.94 -2.03 -8.19
CA SER A 1081 9.86 -3.02 -7.99
C SER A 1081 8.76 -2.38 -7.15
N PHE A 1082 7.61 -2.09 -7.76
CA PHE A 1082 6.46 -1.45 -7.11
C PHE A 1082 5.29 -2.43 -7.13
N LEU A 1083 5.10 -3.18 -6.04
CA LEU A 1083 3.89 -3.99 -5.85
C LEU A 1083 2.96 -3.33 -4.84
N GLY A 1084 1.81 -2.91 -5.37
CA GLY A 1084 0.53 -2.75 -4.67
C GLY A 1084 0.26 -1.39 -4.09
N PHE A 1085 -0.31 -0.47 -4.89
CA PHE A 1085 -0.97 0.72 -4.34
C PHE A 1085 -2.15 1.11 -5.23
N LYS A 1086 -3.36 1.01 -4.66
CA LYS A 1086 -4.56 1.57 -5.27
C LYS A 1086 -4.47 3.10 -5.38
N SER A 1087 -5.20 3.61 -6.38
CA SER A 1087 -5.33 5.00 -6.82
C SER A 1087 -5.54 6.02 -5.69
N ILE A 1088 -5.07 7.26 -5.93
CA ILE A 1088 -5.28 8.42 -5.05
C ILE A 1088 -6.29 9.36 -5.72
N PHE A 1089 -7.56 9.27 -5.31
CA PHE A 1089 -8.57 10.34 -5.46
C PHE A 1089 -9.08 10.73 -4.08
N THR A 1090 -8.32 11.54 -3.34
CA THR A 1090 -8.76 11.96 -1.99
C THR A 1090 -8.10 13.26 -1.50
N PHE A 1091 -8.93 14.22 -1.09
CA PHE A 1091 -8.70 15.35 -0.17
C PHE A 1091 -7.68 16.44 -0.56
N LEU A 1092 -8.16 17.50 -1.23
CA LEU A 1092 -8.08 18.84 -0.64
C LEU A 1092 -9.44 19.13 0.00
#